data_AF-A0A848B4L9-F1
#
_entry.id   AF-A0A848B4L9-F1
#
_cell.length_a   1.000
_cell.length_b   1.000
_cell.length_c   1.000
_cell.angle_alpha   90.00
_cell.angle_beta   90.00
_cell.angle_gamma   90.00
#
_symmetry.space_group_name_H-M   'P 1'
#
loop_
_entity.id
_entity.type
_entity.pdbx_description
1 polymer ?
#
loop_
_entity_poly.entity_id
_entity_poly.type
_entity_poly.pdbx_seq_one_letter_code
_entity_poly.pdbx_strand_id
1 'polypeptide(L)'
;MDNISASSYLELLKPWLAKLPSFLRKSAFNPALTCYGTGESAHWPTQSNCNVFAALAVLGTAPDLDDGALPMKRDEILATSIELLRYAMATHLTGHDLASDGRQWGHHWISVLGLERMAHGVNAIRDLLTEQDRDNLKRMMISESDWLLEFYPVEAGLIGSSGKNKPESNIWNGGMLLRTALDYPDAPNRDRYLEKATAFFLNGLSHPLDAACETKFRDKPVREWHAGFNFTPNWSLDHHAYLNVGYIVVSLSNLAMIHFYCKERGYEAPPELYWHLEEVWQITKRFTFPDGRLLRIGGDTRARYTYCQNYAIPVWLMAADLFGDRDAAQFERGFLAQMKCEQEYSGDGGFYTKRLDNIRRINYYYYARLESDAPLCLSYGAYWRRKFQLAQCPEQPAANPPCAWQDEYHGATLNRSRGAIRSWVWHGAQGPTGLCVPASRSDMAEWQGNLHGSLLSTQTPEATQGDSVHCEFDGGFLNYGECFWRETAPLGEGEQVYDYARHRIVCAALPDAKTMLVLERAVIQKEITLDSVRGIGVKIPNDLFNGSRRRYRAAGFDAVLPGNPGKEDSRAVPSNHLLVDDALAVTALYGADKLTVYRPAIPPIVVRKAHGPWLHSLYADEICGHCNTENQRLMPGAVAFDDGFAVTAAKLAEPAKFRAETAGALRRVEYESDDAAYLLIANFGDETSTPPLPAGAKLLAGSPELEPGAALLCML
;
A
#
# COMPACT_ATOMS: atom_id res chain seq x y z
N MET A 1 16.72 -15.85 -19.18
CA MET A 1 15.54 -15.22 -18.54
C MET A 1 14.72 -14.64 -19.67
N ASP A 2 13.42 -14.90 -19.71
CA ASP A 2 12.58 -14.42 -20.81
C ASP A 2 12.33 -12.90 -20.67
N ASN A 3 12.40 -12.20 -21.79
CA ASN A 3 12.10 -10.77 -21.86
C ASN A 3 10.60 -10.53 -21.63
N ILE A 4 10.26 -9.39 -21.04
CA ILE A 4 8.85 -9.01 -20.87
C ILE A 4 8.38 -8.34 -22.16
N SER A 5 7.28 -8.84 -22.69
CA SER A 5 6.66 -8.36 -23.92
C SER A 5 5.18 -8.05 -23.69
N ALA A 6 4.51 -7.52 -24.71
CA ALA A 6 3.06 -7.36 -24.70
C ALA A 6 2.34 -8.71 -24.45
N SER A 7 2.85 -9.80 -25.02
CA SER A 7 2.28 -11.15 -24.82
C SER A 7 2.28 -11.58 -23.36
N SER A 8 3.30 -11.20 -22.57
CA SER A 8 3.36 -11.50 -21.13
C SER A 8 2.13 -10.97 -20.37
N TYR A 9 1.57 -9.84 -20.81
CA TYR A 9 0.35 -9.26 -20.26
C TYR A 9 -0.92 -9.88 -20.84
N LEU A 10 -0.94 -10.12 -22.15
CA LEU A 10 -2.09 -10.72 -22.83
C LEU A 10 -2.40 -12.12 -22.27
N GLU A 11 -1.39 -12.93 -21.94
CA GLU A 11 -1.59 -14.24 -21.32
C GLU A 11 -2.35 -14.18 -19.98
N LEU A 12 -2.23 -13.08 -19.22
CA LEU A 12 -2.99 -12.89 -17.97
C LEU A 12 -4.37 -12.29 -18.20
N LEU A 13 -4.56 -11.54 -19.29
CA LEU A 13 -5.86 -10.97 -19.66
C LEU A 13 -6.80 -12.01 -20.29
N LYS A 14 -6.27 -12.95 -21.08
CA LYS A 14 -7.08 -13.95 -21.81
C LYS A 14 -8.03 -14.75 -20.89
N PRO A 15 -7.60 -15.34 -19.75
CA PRO A 15 -8.49 -16.14 -18.91
C PRO A 15 -9.65 -15.32 -18.33
N TRP A 16 -9.45 -14.03 -18.11
CA TRP A 16 -10.47 -13.14 -17.55
C TRP A 16 -11.69 -12.98 -18.45
N LEU A 17 -11.54 -13.17 -19.77
CA LEU A 17 -12.66 -13.17 -20.72
C LEU A 17 -13.71 -14.24 -20.40
N ALA A 18 -13.31 -15.36 -19.79
CA ALA A 18 -14.26 -16.39 -19.35
C ALA A 18 -15.11 -15.92 -18.16
N LYS A 19 -14.56 -15.05 -17.32
CA LYS A 19 -15.23 -14.51 -16.13
C LYS A 19 -16.07 -13.28 -16.43
N LEU A 20 -15.62 -12.45 -17.38
CA LEU A 20 -16.23 -11.18 -17.75
C LEU A 20 -17.76 -11.21 -17.92
N PRO A 21 -18.39 -12.19 -18.60
CA PRO A 21 -19.85 -12.22 -18.77
C PRO A 21 -20.63 -12.15 -17.46
N SER A 22 -20.06 -12.65 -16.35
CA SER A 22 -20.71 -12.59 -15.02
C SER A 22 -20.80 -11.17 -14.44
N PHE A 23 -20.06 -10.21 -15.00
CA PHE A 23 -20.05 -8.81 -14.59
C PHE A 23 -20.80 -7.88 -15.54
N LEU A 24 -21.07 -8.32 -16.77
CA LEU A 24 -21.74 -7.50 -17.79
C LEU A 24 -23.24 -7.50 -17.58
N ARG A 25 -23.86 -6.33 -17.78
CA ARG A 25 -25.31 -6.13 -17.68
C ARG A 25 -25.79 -5.26 -18.83
N LYS A 26 -26.97 -5.54 -19.35
CA LYS A 26 -27.65 -4.62 -20.28
C LYS A 26 -28.30 -3.49 -19.48
N SER A 27 -28.21 -2.27 -19.99
CA SER A 27 -28.84 -1.11 -19.35
C SER A 27 -30.36 -1.25 -19.35
N ALA A 28 -30.97 -0.98 -18.20
CA ALA A 28 -32.43 -0.98 -18.05
C ALA A 28 -33.11 0.19 -18.79
N PHE A 29 -32.38 1.30 -18.99
CA PHE A 29 -32.89 2.50 -19.65
C PHE A 29 -32.62 2.51 -21.16
N ASN A 30 -31.58 1.81 -21.61
CA ASN A 30 -31.26 1.66 -23.03
C ASN A 30 -30.67 0.25 -23.30
N PRO A 31 -31.50 -0.75 -23.67
CA PRO A 31 -31.06 -2.13 -23.86
C PRO A 31 -29.99 -2.35 -24.94
N ALA A 32 -29.73 -1.35 -25.79
CA ALA A 32 -28.62 -1.38 -26.76
C ALA A 32 -27.25 -1.18 -26.10
N LEU A 33 -27.20 -0.72 -24.85
CA LEU A 33 -25.97 -0.47 -24.11
C LEU A 33 -25.67 -1.56 -23.08
N THR A 34 -24.39 -1.80 -22.86
CA THR A 34 -23.86 -2.71 -21.84
C THR A 34 -23.05 -1.92 -20.82
N CYS A 35 -23.15 -2.30 -19.55
CA CYS A 35 -22.33 -1.77 -18.47
C CYS A 35 -21.64 -2.90 -17.68
N TYR A 36 -20.56 -2.53 -16.97
CA TYR A 36 -19.85 -3.42 -16.06
C TYR A 36 -20.28 -3.21 -14.60
N GLY A 37 -20.33 -4.28 -13.82
CA GLY A 37 -20.50 -4.22 -12.37
C GLY A 37 -21.93 -3.86 -11.98
N THR A 38 -22.12 -2.78 -11.21
CA THR A 38 -23.46 -2.31 -10.85
C THR A 38 -24.11 -1.45 -11.94
N GLY A 39 -23.30 -0.73 -12.74
CA GLY A 39 -23.78 0.23 -13.74
C GLY A 39 -24.28 1.56 -13.15
N GLU A 40 -24.00 1.86 -11.88
CA GLU A 40 -24.54 3.05 -11.22
C GLU A 40 -23.75 4.32 -11.58
N SER A 41 -24.38 5.50 -11.41
CA SER A 41 -23.77 6.81 -11.67
C SER A 41 -22.63 7.21 -10.71
N ALA A 42 -22.46 6.46 -9.61
CA ALA A 42 -21.38 6.71 -8.66
C ALA A 42 -20.00 6.59 -9.33
N HIS A 43 -18.99 7.24 -8.74
CA HIS A 43 -17.66 7.32 -9.33
C HIS A 43 -16.98 5.96 -9.49
N TRP A 44 -17.08 5.04 -8.52
CA TRP A 44 -16.39 3.75 -8.64
C TRP A 44 -16.96 2.83 -9.74
N PRO A 45 -18.29 2.66 -9.90
CA PRO A 45 -18.85 1.88 -11.01
C PRO A 45 -18.53 2.49 -12.37
N THR A 46 -18.64 3.81 -12.50
CA THR A 46 -18.26 4.53 -13.73
C THR A 46 -16.80 4.27 -14.10
N GLN A 47 -15.89 4.42 -13.12
CA GLN A 47 -14.46 4.12 -13.32
C GLN A 47 -14.24 2.64 -13.67
N SER A 48 -14.91 1.72 -12.98
CA SER A 48 -14.77 0.28 -13.25
C SER A 48 -15.24 -0.09 -14.67
N ASN A 49 -16.30 0.58 -15.16
CA ASN A 49 -16.75 0.46 -16.53
C ASN A 49 -15.69 0.97 -17.52
N CYS A 50 -15.08 2.12 -17.25
CA CYS A 50 -13.97 2.68 -18.04
C CYS A 50 -12.73 1.76 -18.03
N ASN A 51 -12.40 1.17 -16.88
CA ASN A 51 -11.32 0.21 -16.70
C ASN A 51 -11.50 -1.00 -17.63
N VAL A 52 -12.69 -1.61 -17.61
CA VAL A 52 -13.01 -2.79 -18.42
C VAL A 52 -13.07 -2.44 -19.90
N PHE A 53 -13.66 -1.30 -20.27
CA PHE A 53 -13.61 -0.78 -21.64
C PHE A 53 -12.16 -0.77 -22.16
N ALA A 54 -11.24 -0.15 -21.44
CA ALA A 54 -9.87 0.01 -21.90
C ALA A 54 -9.13 -1.34 -22.03
N ALA A 55 -9.35 -2.25 -21.08
CA ALA A 55 -8.78 -3.59 -21.15
C ALA A 55 -9.23 -4.36 -22.40
N LEU A 56 -10.54 -4.31 -22.71
CA LEU A 56 -11.09 -4.97 -23.90
C LEU A 56 -10.66 -4.28 -25.20
N ALA A 57 -10.57 -2.95 -25.22
CA ALA A 57 -10.10 -2.19 -26.36
C ALA A 57 -8.64 -2.58 -26.72
N VAL A 58 -7.76 -2.67 -25.72
CA VAL A 58 -6.36 -3.10 -25.93
C VAL A 58 -6.29 -4.55 -26.40
N LEU A 59 -7.04 -5.45 -25.75
CA LEU A 59 -7.01 -6.86 -26.06
C LEU A 59 -7.58 -7.13 -27.47
N GLY A 60 -8.75 -6.58 -27.80
CA GLY A 60 -9.39 -6.76 -29.12
C GLY A 60 -8.59 -6.19 -30.29
N THR A 61 -7.69 -5.24 -30.03
CA THR A 61 -6.80 -4.64 -31.05
C THR A 61 -5.37 -5.18 -31.02
N ALA A 62 -5.08 -6.17 -30.17
CA ALA A 62 -3.74 -6.73 -30.07
C ALA A 62 -3.40 -7.57 -31.31
N PRO A 63 -2.31 -7.23 -32.04
CA PRO A 63 -1.93 -7.98 -33.24
C PRO A 63 -1.49 -9.42 -32.90
N ASP A 64 -0.82 -9.59 -31.77
CA ASP A 64 -0.26 -10.87 -31.30
C ASP A 64 -1.26 -11.71 -30.48
N LEU A 65 -2.53 -11.30 -30.44
CA LEU A 65 -3.57 -12.09 -29.81
C LEU A 65 -3.87 -13.31 -30.69
N ASP A 66 -3.84 -14.49 -30.10
CA ASP A 66 -4.24 -15.73 -30.76
C ASP A 66 -5.75 -15.92 -30.60
N ASP A 67 -6.48 -15.95 -31.73
CA ASP A 67 -7.94 -16.07 -31.76
C ASP A 67 -8.44 -17.50 -31.52
N GLY A 68 -7.61 -18.52 -31.74
CA GLY A 68 -8.03 -19.92 -31.71
C GLY A 68 -8.43 -20.44 -30.32
N ALA A 69 -8.01 -19.75 -29.25
CA ALA A 69 -8.15 -20.19 -27.86
C ALA A 69 -8.87 -19.18 -26.94
N LEU A 70 -9.57 -18.19 -27.49
CA LEU A 70 -10.22 -17.15 -26.67
C LEU A 70 -11.59 -17.60 -26.13
N PRO A 71 -11.88 -17.36 -24.84
CA PRO A 71 -13.22 -17.56 -24.29
C PRO A 71 -14.30 -16.66 -24.91
N MET A 72 -13.90 -15.54 -25.52
CA MET A 72 -14.76 -14.56 -26.20
C MET A 72 -14.16 -14.23 -27.56
N LYS A 73 -14.94 -14.15 -28.64
CA LYS A 73 -14.40 -13.88 -29.98
C LYS A 73 -13.87 -12.44 -30.08
N ARG A 74 -12.84 -12.20 -30.89
CA ARG A 74 -12.24 -10.85 -31.07
C ARG A 74 -13.27 -9.77 -31.43
N ASP A 75 -14.18 -10.06 -32.37
CA ASP A 75 -15.23 -9.12 -32.75
C ASP A 75 -16.20 -8.82 -31.60
N GLU A 76 -16.50 -9.81 -30.76
CA GLU A 76 -17.35 -9.66 -29.57
C GLU A 76 -16.65 -8.84 -28.49
N ILE A 77 -15.34 -9.04 -28.30
CA ILE A 77 -14.50 -8.24 -27.39
C ILE A 77 -14.52 -6.77 -27.82
N LEU A 78 -14.28 -6.51 -29.10
CA LEU A 78 -14.31 -5.15 -29.66
C LEU A 78 -15.70 -4.52 -29.55
N ALA A 79 -16.75 -5.25 -29.92
CA ALA A 79 -18.13 -4.77 -29.80
C ALA A 79 -18.48 -4.41 -28.34
N THR A 80 -18.15 -5.30 -27.39
CA THR A 80 -18.36 -5.06 -25.96
C THR A 80 -17.58 -3.84 -25.48
N SER A 81 -16.32 -3.66 -25.91
CA SER A 81 -15.53 -2.48 -25.55
C SER A 81 -16.21 -1.18 -25.99
N ILE A 82 -16.71 -1.13 -27.22
CA ILE A 82 -17.39 0.06 -27.77
C ILE A 82 -18.72 0.30 -27.05
N GLU A 83 -19.49 -0.75 -26.73
CA GLU A 83 -20.72 -0.63 -25.94
C GLU A 83 -20.47 -0.04 -24.55
N LEU A 84 -19.39 -0.44 -23.86
CA LEU A 84 -19.02 0.09 -22.55
C LEU A 84 -18.59 1.56 -22.63
N LEU A 85 -17.83 1.96 -23.65
CA LEU A 85 -17.47 3.37 -23.88
C LEU A 85 -18.73 4.21 -24.16
N ARG A 86 -19.61 3.71 -25.03
CA ARG A 86 -20.90 4.36 -25.33
C ARG A 86 -21.78 4.49 -24.10
N TYR A 87 -21.81 3.48 -23.23
CA TYR A 87 -22.52 3.55 -21.96
C TYR A 87 -21.99 4.68 -21.07
N ALA A 88 -20.66 4.79 -20.92
CA ALA A 88 -20.06 5.87 -20.15
C ALA A 88 -20.44 7.25 -20.72
N MET A 89 -20.33 7.46 -22.04
CA MET A 89 -20.69 8.74 -22.67
C MET A 89 -22.19 9.04 -22.60
N ALA A 90 -23.06 8.03 -22.80
CA ALA A 90 -24.50 8.22 -22.84
C ALA A 90 -25.09 8.53 -21.46
N THR A 91 -24.49 8.02 -20.39
CA THR A 91 -24.91 8.23 -19.00
C THR A 91 -24.19 9.39 -18.30
N HIS A 92 -23.22 10.02 -18.97
CA HIS A 92 -22.62 11.28 -18.51
C HIS A 92 -23.64 12.43 -18.59
N LEU A 93 -23.43 13.52 -17.85
CA LEU A 93 -24.26 14.74 -17.88
C LEU A 93 -24.43 15.37 -19.28
N THR A 94 -23.50 15.11 -20.21
CA THR A 94 -23.60 15.54 -21.61
C THR A 94 -24.39 14.60 -22.50
N GLY A 95 -24.70 13.40 -22.00
CA GLY A 95 -25.49 12.39 -22.67
C GLY A 95 -26.99 12.56 -22.40
N HIS A 96 -27.75 11.53 -22.76
CA HIS A 96 -29.22 11.54 -22.70
C HIS A 96 -29.81 10.35 -21.91
N ASP A 97 -28.99 9.36 -21.58
CA ASP A 97 -29.43 8.14 -20.89
C ASP A 97 -29.14 8.23 -19.39
N LEU A 98 -29.81 7.36 -18.63
CA LEU A 98 -29.61 7.20 -17.20
C LEU A 98 -28.76 5.97 -16.89
N ALA A 99 -27.89 6.09 -15.90
CA ALA A 99 -27.22 4.97 -15.26
C ALA A 99 -28.23 4.08 -14.51
N SER A 100 -27.82 2.91 -14.03
CA SER A 100 -28.74 1.93 -13.45
C SER A 100 -29.48 2.40 -12.18
N ASP A 101 -28.97 3.42 -11.50
CA ASP A 101 -29.57 4.09 -10.35
C ASP A 101 -30.49 5.27 -10.73
N GLY A 102 -30.78 5.45 -12.02
CA GLY A 102 -31.67 6.49 -12.52
C GLY A 102 -31.07 7.90 -12.54
N ARG A 103 -29.73 8.02 -12.50
CA ARG A 103 -29.01 9.30 -12.49
C ARG A 103 -27.97 9.37 -13.61
N GLN A 104 -27.45 10.57 -13.86
CA GLN A 104 -26.28 10.79 -14.72
C GLN A 104 -25.05 11.07 -13.87
N TRP A 105 -23.86 10.76 -14.41
CA TRP A 105 -22.58 10.99 -13.76
C TRP A 105 -21.82 12.16 -14.41
N GLY A 106 -20.89 12.77 -13.66
CA GLY A 106 -19.98 13.80 -14.16
C GLY A 106 -19.84 14.97 -13.21
N HIS A 107 -18.92 15.89 -13.50
CA HIS A 107 -18.75 17.17 -12.79
C HIS A 107 -18.47 17.00 -11.29
N HIS A 108 -17.44 16.22 -10.98
CA HIS A 108 -17.04 15.91 -9.61
C HIS A 108 -15.51 15.74 -9.50
N TRP A 109 -14.94 15.88 -8.31
CA TRP A 109 -13.47 15.91 -8.12
C TRP A 109 -12.70 14.66 -8.61
N ILE A 110 -13.42 13.53 -8.78
CA ILE A 110 -12.87 12.24 -9.21
C ILE A 110 -13.60 11.66 -10.43
N SER A 111 -14.48 12.42 -11.11
CA SER A 111 -15.17 11.95 -12.31
C SER A 111 -14.16 11.60 -13.41
N VAL A 112 -13.17 12.46 -13.60
CA VAL A 112 -12.19 12.36 -14.69
C VAL A 112 -11.15 11.25 -14.51
N LEU A 113 -10.99 10.70 -13.30
CA LEU A 113 -10.00 9.65 -13.05
C LEU A 113 -10.25 8.40 -13.91
N GLY A 114 -11.52 8.05 -14.16
CA GLY A 114 -11.86 6.95 -15.08
C GLY A 114 -11.48 7.25 -16.51
N LEU A 115 -11.62 8.51 -16.93
CA LEU A 115 -11.28 9.00 -18.26
C LEU A 115 -9.76 8.98 -18.50
N GLU A 116 -8.99 9.44 -17.51
CA GLU A 116 -7.53 9.35 -17.54
C GLU A 116 -7.06 7.89 -17.64
N ARG A 117 -7.66 7.02 -16.82
CA ARG A 117 -7.29 5.61 -16.77
C ARG A 117 -7.58 4.87 -18.07
N MET A 118 -8.68 5.21 -18.77
CA MET A 118 -9.08 4.51 -19.98
C MET A 118 -8.48 5.06 -21.28
N ALA A 119 -7.70 6.14 -21.21
CA ALA A 119 -7.27 6.90 -22.38
C ALA A 119 -6.45 6.10 -23.41
N HIS A 120 -5.61 5.16 -22.96
CA HIS A 120 -4.88 4.25 -23.88
C HIS A 120 -5.82 3.29 -24.61
N GLY A 121 -6.94 2.89 -23.98
CA GLY A 121 -8.01 2.14 -24.62
C GLY A 121 -8.69 2.94 -25.74
N VAL A 122 -8.98 4.22 -25.49
CA VAL A 122 -9.50 5.14 -26.53
C VAL A 122 -8.53 5.24 -27.70
N ASN A 123 -7.23 5.38 -27.42
CA ASN A 123 -6.20 5.41 -28.47
C ASN A 123 -6.13 4.10 -29.25
N ALA A 124 -6.31 2.96 -28.60
CA ALA A 124 -6.27 1.64 -29.23
C ALA A 124 -7.37 1.46 -30.29
N ILE A 125 -8.58 1.99 -30.05
CA ILE A 125 -9.74 1.81 -30.95
C ILE A 125 -10.12 3.08 -31.72
N ARG A 126 -9.26 4.10 -31.74
CA ARG A 126 -9.58 5.42 -32.30
C ARG A 126 -10.12 5.37 -33.73
N ASP A 127 -9.54 4.49 -34.56
CA ASP A 127 -9.92 4.30 -35.96
C ASP A 127 -11.23 3.52 -36.14
N LEU A 128 -11.72 2.87 -35.07
CA LEU A 128 -12.98 2.13 -35.04
C LEU A 128 -14.16 2.98 -34.52
N LEU A 129 -13.88 4.16 -33.95
CA LEU A 129 -14.92 5.06 -33.47
C LEU A 129 -15.70 5.66 -34.64
N THR A 130 -17.01 5.77 -34.51
CA THR A 130 -17.83 6.52 -35.47
C THR A 130 -17.63 8.03 -35.28
N GLU A 131 -18.11 8.84 -36.22
CA GLU A 131 -18.14 10.30 -36.07
C GLU A 131 -18.94 10.71 -34.82
N GLN A 132 -20.10 10.08 -34.62
CA GLN A 132 -20.93 10.31 -33.44
C GLN A 132 -20.22 9.95 -32.13
N ASP A 133 -19.44 8.86 -32.11
CA ASP A 133 -18.64 8.49 -30.93
C ASP A 133 -17.56 9.55 -30.63
N ARG A 134 -16.87 10.05 -31.67
CA ARG A 134 -15.85 11.10 -31.53
C ARG A 134 -16.46 12.42 -31.01
N ASP A 135 -17.63 12.80 -31.52
CA ASP A 135 -18.33 14.01 -31.09
C ASP A 135 -18.83 13.91 -29.64
N ASN A 136 -19.37 12.74 -29.25
CA ASN A 136 -19.79 12.48 -27.87
C ASN A 136 -18.61 12.52 -26.90
N LEU A 137 -17.48 11.91 -27.29
CA LEU A 137 -16.26 11.94 -26.51
C LEU A 137 -15.74 13.39 -26.38
N LYS A 138 -15.64 14.15 -27.47
CA LYS A 138 -15.23 15.56 -27.45
C LYS A 138 -16.09 16.39 -26.50
N ARG A 139 -17.41 16.23 -26.59
CA ARG A 139 -18.38 16.94 -25.74
C ARG A 139 -18.19 16.61 -24.25
N MET A 140 -18.03 15.33 -23.92
CA MET A 140 -17.77 14.90 -22.54
C MET A 140 -16.44 15.46 -22.01
N MET A 141 -15.37 15.35 -22.80
CA MET A 141 -14.03 15.82 -22.41
C MET A 141 -13.99 17.33 -22.16
N ILE A 142 -14.59 18.12 -23.04
CA ILE A 142 -14.70 19.58 -22.88
C ILE A 142 -15.55 19.92 -21.65
N SER A 143 -16.69 19.23 -21.45
CA SER A 143 -17.59 19.52 -20.33
C SER A 143 -16.94 19.27 -18.96
N GLU A 144 -16.22 18.16 -18.80
CA GLU A 144 -15.46 17.88 -17.58
C GLU A 144 -14.31 18.88 -17.39
N SER A 145 -13.62 19.26 -18.47
CA SER A 145 -12.51 20.22 -18.41
C SER A 145 -12.98 21.63 -18.06
N ASP A 146 -14.13 22.08 -18.59
CA ASP A 146 -14.77 23.33 -18.20
C ASP A 146 -15.18 23.31 -16.72
N TRP A 147 -15.74 22.20 -16.24
CA TRP A 147 -16.07 22.08 -14.82
C TRP A 147 -14.82 22.15 -13.93
N LEU A 148 -13.76 21.42 -14.29
CA LEU A 148 -12.48 21.50 -13.58
C LEU A 148 -11.90 22.90 -13.60
N LEU A 149 -11.95 23.59 -14.76
CA LEU A 149 -11.44 24.94 -14.93
C LEU A 149 -12.12 25.94 -14.00
N GLU A 150 -13.45 25.88 -13.89
CA GLU A 150 -14.22 26.87 -13.15
C GLU A 150 -14.43 26.52 -11.67
N PHE A 151 -14.54 25.24 -11.30
CA PHE A 151 -15.03 24.83 -9.98
C PHE A 151 -14.04 24.05 -9.11
N TYR A 152 -13.00 23.43 -9.68
CA TYR A 152 -12.07 22.60 -8.90
C TYR A 152 -10.79 23.36 -8.52
N PRO A 153 -10.46 23.52 -7.22
CA PRO A 153 -9.26 24.24 -6.80
C PRO A 153 -7.99 23.39 -6.94
N VAL A 154 -6.84 24.05 -7.06
CA VAL A 154 -5.53 23.44 -6.84
C VAL A 154 -5.26 23.47 -5.33
N GLU A 155 -5.02 22.31 -4.72
CA GLU A 155 -4.80 22.21 -3.27
C GLU A 155 -3.55 21.39 -2.98
N ALA A 156 -2.75 21.85 -2.02
CA ALA A 156 -1.64 21.08 -1.49
C ALA A 156 -1.48 21.38 0.01
N GLY A 157 -1.06 20.37 0.76
CA GLY A 157 -0.79 20.51 2.18
C GLY A 157 -0.28 19.21 2.77
N LEU A 158 0.63 19.33 3.74
CA LEU A 158 1.28 18.17 4.33
C LEU A 158 0.27 17.28 5.08
N ILE A 159 -0.57 17.88 5.91
CA ILE A 159 -1.41 17.15 6.87
C ILE A 159 -2.56 16.45 6.16
N GLY A 160 -2.50 15.12 6.06
CA GLY A 160 -3.49 14.29 5.36
C GLY A 160 -4.89 14.41 5.96
N SER A 161 -5.01 14.51 7.29
CA SER A 161 -6.29 14.67 7.99
C SER A 161 -7.00 16.00 7.71
N SER A 162 -6.28 17.01 7.18
CA SER A 162 -6.88 18.28 6.76
C SER A 162 -7.72 18.15 5.49
N GLY A 163 -7.56 17.05 4.75
CA GLY A 163 -8.15 16.86 3.42
C GLY A 163 -7.49 17.68 2.31
N LYS A 164 -6.42 18.43 2.58
CA LYS A 164 -5.70 19.25 1.59
C LYS A 164 -4.48 18.56 0.96
N ASN A 165 -4.06 17.41 1.49
CA ASN A 165 -3.04 16.57 0.86
C ASN A 165 -3.66 15.87 -0.36
N LYS A 166 -3.40 16.41 -1.56
CA LYS A 166 -4.09 16.00 -2.80
C LYS A 166 -3.14 15.78 -3.99
N PRO A 167 -2.00 15.09 -3.82
CA PRO A 167 -1.01 14.98 -4.89
C PRO A 167 -1.57 14.28 -6.13
N GLU A 168 -2.17 13.11 -5.94
CA GLU A 168 -2.76 12.34 -7.02
C GLU A 168 -3.92 13.08 -7.69
N SER A 169 -4.73 13.77 -6.89
CA SER A 169 -5.89 14.51 -7.37
C SER A 169 -5.51 15.70 -8.22
N ASN A 170 -4.45 16.42 -7.86
CA ASN A 170 -3.90 17.46 -8.71
C ASN A 170 -3.45 16.88 -10.06
N ILE A 171 -2.70 15.78 -10.03
CA ILE A 171 -2.11 15.18 -11.23
C ILE A 171 -3.16 14.72 -12.24
N TRP A 172 -4.18 13.93 -11.85
CA TRP A 172 -5.16 13.45 -12.83
C TRP A 172 -6.06 14.57 -13.36
N ASN A 173 -6.35 15.60 -12.56
CA ASN A 173 -7.14 16.73 -13.01
C ASN A 173 -6.33 17.62 -13.97
N GLY A 174 -5.03 17.81 -13.71
CA GLY A 174 -4.11 18.44 -14.65
C GLY A 174 -3.96 17.64 -15.95
N GLY A 175 -3.88 16.31 -15.85
CA GLY A 175 -3.84 15.39 -16.99
C GLY A 175 -5.05 15.56 -17.92
N MET A 176 -6.25 15.61 -17.34
CA MET A 176 -7.49 15.81 -18.10
C MET A 176 -7.48 17.13 -18.87
N LEU A 177 -7.10 18.24 -18.20
CA LEU A 177 -7.02 19.56 -18.83
C LEU A 177 -6.00 19.59 -19.97
N LEU A 178 -4.82 18.97 -19.76
CA LEU A 178 -3.77 18.87 -20.77
C LEU A 178 -4.27 18.08 -21.99
N ARG A 179 -4.87 16.89 -21.79
CA ARG A 179 -5.39 16.06 -22.89
C ARG A 179 -6.44 16.79 -23.70
N THR A 180 -7.40 17.43 -23.05
CA THR A 180 -8.45 18.20 -23.75
C THR A 180 -7.84 19.32 -24.59
N ALA A 181 -6.86 20.06 -24.05
CA ALA A 181 -6.19 21.14 -24.77
C ALA A 181 -5.35 20.66 -25.97
N LEU A 182 -4.80 19.44 -25.91
CA LEU A 182 -3.97 18.84 -26.96
C LEU A 182 -4.81 18.16 -28.05
N ASP A 183 -5.85 17.41 -27.68
CA ASP A 183 -6.72 16.70 -28.63
C ASP A 183 -7.75 17.62 -29.29
N TYR A 184 -8.13 18.73 -28.65
CA TYR A 184 -9.12 19.69 -29.15
C TYR A 184 -8.52 21.11 -29.20
N PRO A 185 -7.64 21.41 -30.17
CA PRO A 185 -6.98 22.71 -30.26
C PRO A 185 -7.93 23.88 -30.55
N ASP A 186 -9.16 23.59 -30.99
CA ASP A 186 -10.24 24.54 -31.21
C ASP A 186 -11.13 24.78 -29.98
N ALA A 187 -10.85 24.13 -28.83
CA ALA A 187 -11.60 24.32 -27.61
C ALA A 187 -11.50 25.78 -27.12
N PRO A 188 -12.63 26.45 -26.78
CA PRO A 188 -12.63 27.88 -26.43
C PRO A 188 -11.71 28.26 -25.25
N ASN A 189 -11.54 27.35 -24.30
CA ASN A 189 -10.78 27.56 -23.07
C ASN A 189 -9.37 26.92 -23.12
N ARG A 190 -8.87 26.51 -24.29
CA ARG A 190 -7.61 25.76 -24.45
C ARG A 190 -6.45 26.31 -23.61
N ASP A 191 -6.14 27.59 -23.75
CA ASP A 191 -4.96 28.17 -23.08
C ASP A 191 -5.16 28.28 -21.56
N ARG A 192 -6.40 28.47 -21.11
CA ARG A 192 -6.76 28.44 -19.68
C ARG A 192 -6.65 27.02 -19.11
N TYR A 193 -7.00 25.99 -19.89
CA TYR A 193 -6.77 24.61 -19.49
C TYR A 193 -5.28 24.33 -19.32
N LEU A 194 -4.44 24.78 -20.26
CA LEU A 194 -2.98 24.62 -20.15
C LEU A 194 -2.43 25.33 -18.92
N GLU A 195 -2.83 26.59 -18.66
CA GLU A 195 -2.37 27.33 -17.47
C GLU A 195 -2.77 26.63 -16.16
N LYS A 196 -4.01 26.13 -16.07
CA LYS A 196 -4.46 25.43 -14.86
C LYS A 196 -3.85 24.03 -14.73
N ALA A 197 -3.60 23.34 -15.84
CA ALA A 197 -2.84 22.08 -15.85
C ALA A 197 -1.44 22.28 -15.27
N THR A 198 -0.74 23.36 -15.64
CA THR A 198 0.56 23.71 -15.07
C THR A 198 0.49 23.87 -13.55
N ALA A 199 -0.49 24.61 -13.05
CA ALA A 199 -0.68 24.78 -11.61
C ALA A 199 -0.94 23.44 -10.90
N PHE A 200 -1.73 22.55 -11.51
CA PHE A 200 -1.95 21.20 -10.97
C PHE A 200 -0.66 20.36 -10.94
N PHE A 201 0.11 20.30 -12.02
CA PHE A 201 1.33 19.47 -12.06
C PHE A 201 2.39 19.95 -11.06
N LEU A 202 2.64 21.25 -10.98
CA LEU A 202 3.60 21.82 -10.02
C LEU A 202 3.20 21.62 -8.56
N ASN A 203 1.92 21.40 -8.28
CA ASN A 203 1.40 21.08 -6.94
C ASN A 203 1.09 19.58 -6.75
N GLY A 204 1.38 18.73 -7.73
CA GLY A 204 1.19 17.28 -7.64
C GLY A 204 2.24 16.65 -6.74
N LEU A 205 3.51 16.85 -7.06
CA LEU A 205 4.66 16.36 -6.29
C LEU A 205 5.36 17.47 -5.49
N SER A 206 4.63 18.51 -5.09
CA SER A 206 5.22 19.70 -4.48
C SER A 206 5.96 19.43 -3.16
N HIS A 207 7.08 20.13 -3.01
CA HIS A 207 8.04 20.01 -1.92
C HIS A 207 8.16 21.33 -1.14
N PRO A 208 8.52 21.34 0.16
CA PRO A 208 8.61 22.58 0.96
C PRO A 208 9.50 23.66 0.35
N LEU A 209 10.57 23.27 -0.34
CA LEU A 209 11.50 24.21 -0.97
C LEU A 209 10.90 24.95 -2.18
N ASP A 210 9.79 24.46 -2.74
CA ASP A 210 9.11 25.11 -3.86
C ASP A 210 8.58 26.50 -3.50
N ALA A 211 8.31 26.75 -2.22
CA ALA A 211 7.86 28.05 -1.71
C ALA A 211 8.87 29.20 -1.96
N ALA A 212 10.14 28.88 -2.22
CA ALA A 212 11.19 29.86 -2.52
C ALA A 212 11.87 29.62 -3.88
N CYS A 213 11.32 28.74 -4.72
CA CYS A 213 11.96 28.32 -5.97
C CYS A 213 11.73 29.32 -7.11
N GLU A 214 12.83 29.75 -7.75
CA GLU A 214 12.84 30.73 -8.86
C GLU A 214 12.86 30.09 -10.26
N THR A 215 12.87 28.76 -10.35
CA THR A 215 12.73 28.05 -11.63
C THR A 215 11.41 28.44 -12.29
N LYS A 216 11.42 28.78 -13.58
CA LYS A 216 10.23 29.32 -14.27
C LYS A 216 9.52 28.28 -15.11
N PHE A 217 8.20 28.27 -15.01
CA PHE A 217 7.28 27.57 -15.89
C PHE A 217 6.26 28.58 -16.40
N ARG A 218 6.08 28.65 -17.73
CA ARG A 218 5.21 29.65 -18.38
C ARG A 218 5.48 31.07 -17.88
N ASP A 219 6.76 31.44 -17.82
CA ASP A 219 7.30 32.73 -17.37
C ASP A 219 7.06 33.10 -15.89
N LYS A 220 6.40 32.26 -15.11
CA LYS A 220 6.19 32.44 -13.65
C LYS A 220 7.11 31.51 -12.86
N PRO A 221 7.79 31.99 -11.80
CA PRO A 221 8.60 31.13 -10.93
C PRO A 221 7.73 30.14 -10.13
N VAL A 222 8.27 28.98 -9.77
CA VAL A 222 7.56 27.93 -9.00
C VAL A 222 6.91 28.48 -7.73
N ARG A 223 7.56 29.40 -7.01
CA ARG A 223 6.97 30.03 -5.81
C ARG A 223 5.65 30.76 -6.06
N GLU A 224 5.40 31.24 -7.27
CA GLU A 224 4.12 31.87 -7.64
C GLU A 224 3.02 30.86 -7.98
N TRP A 225 3.38 29.61 -8.28
CA TRP A 225 2.45 28.50 -8.47
C TRP A 225 2.15 27.72 -7.18
N HIS A 226 3.01 27.88 -6.17
CA HIS A 226 3.01 27.03 -4.97
C HIS A 226 1.76 27.24 -4.09
N ALA A 227 0.88 26.24 -4.04
CA ALA A 227 -0.31 26.21 -3.19
C ALA A 227 -0.03 25.59 -1.80
N GLY A 228 1.15 25.00 -1.62
CA GLY A 228 1.55 24.19 -0.48
C GLY A 228 2.36 22.98 -0.96
N PHE A 229 2.85 22.17 -0.01
CA PHE A 229 3.61 20.96 -0.33
C PHE A 229 2.85 19.71 0.12
N ASN A 230 2.77 18.71 -0.76
CA ASN A 230 2.15 17.42 -0.46
C ASN A 230 3.15 16.43 0.16
N PHE A 231 4.44 16.55 -0.18
CA PHE A 231 5.48 15.64 0.27
C PHE A 231 6.32 16.24 1.40
N THR A 232 6.78 15.42 2.34
CA THR A 232 7.73 15.85 3.37
C THR A 232 9.09 16.21 2.77
N PRO A 233 10.00 16.85 3.53
CA PRO A 233 11.39 17.06 3.11
C PRO A 233 12.13 15.78 2.64
N ASN A 234 11.72 14.61 3.14
CA ASN A 234 12.32 13.32 2.81
C ASN A 234 11.44 12.48 1.86
N TRP A 235 10.50 13.13 1.16
CA TRP A 235 9.64 12.55 0.14
C TRP A 235 8.73 11.40 0.63
N SER A 236 8.37 11.40 1.91
CA SER A 236 7.22 10.63 2.38
C SER A 236 5.93 11.38 2.07
N LEU A 237 4.81 10.67 2.15
CA LEU A 237 3.49 11.20 1.84
C LEU A 237 2.50 10.87 2.94
N ASP A 238 1.96 11.89 3.59
CA ASP A 238 0.87 11.77 4.56
C ASP A 238 -0.49 11.87 3.86
N HIS A 239 -1.00 10.74 3.40
CA HIS A 239 -2.28 10.68 2.68
C HIS A 239 -3.25 9.74 3.37
N HIS A 240 -4.45 10.23 3.69
CA HIS A 240 -5.39 9.61 4.63
C HIS A 240 -4.86 9.53 6.07
N ALA A 241 -3.99 10.47 6.48
CA ALA A 241 -3.44 10.59 7.84
C ALA A 241 -2.55 9.39 8.25
N TYR A 242 -1.64 8.98 7.37
CA TYR A 242 -0.56 8.04 7.63
C TYR A 242 0.47 8.06 6.50
N LEU A 243 1.66 7.50 6.76
CA LEU A 243 2.69 7.29 5.73
C LEU A 243 2.19 6.33 4.65
N ASN A 244 1.82 6.86 3.49
CA ASN A 244 1.06 6.13 2.49
C ASN A 244 1.85 5.92 1.20
N VAL A 245 2.69 4.89 1.19
CA VAL A 245 3.46 4.46 0.00
C VAL A 245 2.57 4.16 -1.20
N GLY A 246 1.38 3.60 -0.95
CA GLY A 246 0.44 3.26 -2.01
C GLY A 246 0.00 4.48 -2.82
N TYR A 247 -0.20 5.63 -2.16
CA TYR A 247 -0.62 6.85 -2.84
C TYR A 247 0.52 7.61 -3.52
N ILE A 248 1.77 7.43 -3.09
CA ILE A 248 2.93 7.84 -3.89
C ILE A 248 2.88 7.16 -5.26
N VAL A 249 2.65 5.84 -5.28
CA VAL A 249 2.51 5.06 -6.52
C VAL A 249 1.31 5.54 -7.35
N VAL A 250 0.18 5.86 -6.72
CA VAL A 250 -0.99 6.39 -7.45
C VAL A 250 -0.65 7.72 -8.12
N SER A 251 0.03 8.65 -7.45
CA SER A 251 0.49 9.91 -8.05
C SER A 251 1.38 9.66 -9.27
N LEU A 252 2.41 8.82 -9.12
CA LEU A 252 3.33 8.48 -10.21
C LEU A 252 2.62 7.76 -11.37
N SER A 253 1.61 6.92 -11.08
CA SER A 253 0.89 6.17 -12.11
C SER A 253 0.11 7.09 -13.06
N ASN A 254 -0.44 8.18 -12.55
CA ASN A 254 -1.16 9.15 -13.38
C ASN A 254 -0.17 9.95 -14.26
N LEU A 255 1.02 10.29 -13.73
CA LEU A 255 2.09 10.88 -14.54
C LEU A 255 2.51 9.95 -15.68
N ALA A 256 2.63 8.65 -15.41
CA ALA A 256 2.94 7.66 -16.43
C ALA A 256 1.87 7.59 -17.53
N MET A 257 0.58 7.64 -17.17
CA MET A 257 -0.52 7.67 -18.14
C MET A 257 -0.45 8.88 -19.07
N ILE A 258 -0.01 10.04 -18.57
CA ILE A 258 0.13 11.28 -19.35
C ILE A 258 1.41 11.24 -20.20
N HIS A 259 2.53 10.77 -19.64
CA HIS A 259 3.80 10.57 -20.33
C HIS A 259 3.62 9.72 -21.59
N PHE A 260 3.03 8.53 -21.45
CA PHE A 260 2.82 7.65 -22.59
C PHE A 260 1.77 8.17 -23.57
N TYR A 261 0.79 8.95 -23.10
CA TYR A 261 -0.13 9.62 -24.00
C TYR A 261 0.55 10.66 -24.89
N CYS A 262 1.34 11.56 -24.31
CA CYS A 262 2.09 12.56 -25.09
C CYS A 262 3.01 11.85 -26.10
N LYS A 263 3.77 10.86 -25.64
CA LYS A 263 4.68 10.08 -26.48
C LYS A 263 3.97 9.39 -27.64
N GLU A 264 2.85 8.71 -27.37
CA GLU A 264 2.08 8.00 -28.39
C GLU A 264 1.47 8.95 -29.43
N ARG A 265 0.98 10.09 -28.97
CA ARG A 265 0.31 11.08 -29.82
C ARG A 265 1.28 12.00 -30.55
N GLY A 266 2.57 11.91 -30.26
CA GLY A 266 3.60 12.79 -30.81
C GLY A 266 3.55 14.22 -30.25
N TYR A 267 2.96 14.40 -29.07
CA TYR A 267 3.00 15.69 -28.37
C TYR A 267 4.28 15.82 -27.56
N GLU A 268 4.85 17.03 -27.53
CA GLU A 268 5.88 17.37 -26.56
C GLU A 268 5.25 17.44 -25.16
N ALA A 269 5.72 16.59 -24.26
CA ALA A 269 5.26 16.60 -22.88
C ALA A 269 5.73 17.89 -22.18
N PRO A 270 4.83 18.63 -21.51
CA PRO A 270 5.23 19.86 -20.82
C PRO A 270 6.22 19.54 -19.69
N PRO A 271 7.28 20.35 -19.49
CA PRO A 271 8.34 20.03 -18.52
C PRO A 271 7.83 19.99 -17.07
N GLU A 272 6.79 20.75 -16.73
CA GLU A 272 6.16 20.70 -15.41
C GLU A 272 5.55 19.33 -15.06
N LEU A 273 5.27 18.48 -16.06
CA LEU A 273 4.80 17.10 -15.84
C LEU A 273 5.84 16.27 -15.07
N TYR A 274 7.12 16.59 -15.23
CA TYR A 274 8.24 15.84 -14.66
C TYR A 274 8.84 16.51 -13.41
N TRP A 275 8.23 17.59 -12.92
CA TRP A 275 8.69 18.29 -11.73
C TRP A 275 8.72 17.36 -10.51
N HIS A 276 9.90 17.22 -9.87
CA HIS A 276 10.20 16.30 -8.74
C HIS A 276 9.99 14.80 -9.00
N LEU A 277 9.80 14.40 -10.26
CA LEU A 277 9.46 13.02 -10.58
C LEU A 277 10.60 12.04 -10.24
N GLU A 278 11.84 12.42 -10.53
CA GLU A 278 13.00 11.56 -10.31
C GLU A 278 13.22 11.29 -8.82
N GLU A 279 13.15 12.34 -7.99
CA GLU A 279 13.31 12.27 -6.54
C GLU A 279 12.28 11.32 -5.91
N VAL A 280 11.00 11.47 -6.28
CA VAL A 280 9.92 10.63 -5.78
C VAL A 280 10.05 9.19 -6.30
N TRP A 281 10.51 8.98 -7.55
CA TRP A 281 10.79 7.65 -8.07
C TRP A 281 11.90 6.94 -7.28
N GLN A 282 13.01 7.62 -6.98
CA GLN A 282 14.12 7.01 -6.23
C GLN A 282 13.68 6.48 -4.86
N ILE A 283 12.78 7.20 -4.18
CA ILE A 283 12.22 6.75 -2.89
C ILE A 283 11.21 5.62 -3.09
N THR A 284 10.33 5.71 -4.09
CA THR A 284 9.37 4.65 -4.42
C THR A 284 10.07 3.33 -4.75
N LYS A 285 11.19 3.38 -5.47
CA LYS A 285 12.04 2.23 -5.79
C LYS A 285 12.59 1.57 -4.53
N ARG A 286 13.03 2.36 -3.53
CA ARG A 286 13.49 1.85 -2.23
C ARG A 286 12.36 1.17 -1.45
N PHE A 287 11.13 1.64 -1.62
CA PHE A 287 9.91 1.02 -1.09
C PHE A 287 9.31 -0.07 -2.00
N THR A 288 10.14 -0.79 -2.76
CA THR A 288 9.72 -1.93 -3.58
C THR A 288 10.60 -3.15 -3.31
N PHE A 289 9.97 -4.32 -3.11
CA PHE A 289 10.66 -5.61 -3.02
C PHE A 289 11.21 -6.04 -4.38
N PRO A 290 12.24 -6.90 -4.43
CA PRO A 290 12.84 -7.34 -5.69
C PRO A 290 11.89 -8.11 -6.62
N ASP A 291 10.76 -8.60 -6.09
CA ASP A 291 9.68 -9.24 -6.83
C ASP A 291 8.54 -8.29 -7.23
N GLY A 292 8.73 -6.97 -7.06
CA GLY A 292 7.77 -5.94 -7.42
C GLY A 292 6.67 -5.68 -6.39
N ARG A 293 6.63 -6.40 -5.26
CA ARG A 293 5.67 -6.08 -4.19
C ARG A 293 6.04 -4.74 -3.54
N LEU A 294 5.04 -3.88 -3.32
CA LEU A 294 5.25 -2.62 -2.61
C LEU A 294 5.58 -2.89 -1.13
N LEU A 295 6.66 -2.28 -0.65
CA LEU A 295 7.05 -2.25 0.75
C LEU A 295 6.30 -1.09 1.44
N ARG A 296 5.11 -1.38 1.97
CA ARG A 296 4.23 -0.37 2.57
C ARG A 296 4.60 -0.17 4.05
N ILE A 297 5.78 0.41 4.31
CA ILE A 297 6.32 0.52 5.68
C ILE A 297 5.40 1.24 6.67
N GLY A 298 4.56 2.18 6.21
CA GLY A 298 3.54 2.85 7.03
C GLY A 298 2.22 2.09 7.13
N GLY A 299 2.15 0.87 6.63
CA GLY A 299 0.93 0.08 6.52
C GLY A 299 0.03 0.48 5.35
N ASP A 300 -1.19 -0.04 5.39
CA ASP A 300 -2.16 0.17 4.34
C ASP A 300 -3.58 -0.05 4.86
N THR A 301 -4.47 0.90 4.53
CA THR A 301 -5.89 0.86 4.90
C THR A 301 -6.76 0.16 3.86
N ARG A 302 -6.18 -0.29 2.74
CA ARG A 302 -6.89 -0.92 1.60
C ARG A 302 -6.68 -2.43 1.54
N ALA A 303 -7.36 -3.07 0.58
CA ALA A 303 -7.18 -4.48 0.31
C ALA A 303 -5.76 -4.75 -0.20
N ARG A 304 -5.06 -5.67 0.45
CA ARG A 304 -3.67 -6.08 0.16
C ARG A 304 -3.55 -6.60 -1.27
N TYR A 305 -2.47 -6.18 -1.92
CA TYR A 305 -2.06 -6.60 -3.26
C TYR A 305 -3.12 -6.35 -4.35
N THR A 306 -3.93 -5.31 -4.18
CA THR A 306 -4.87 -4.77 -5.18
C THR A 306 -4.53 -3.30 -5.46
N TYR A 307 -5.44 -2.57 -6.13
CA TYR A 307 -5.42 -1.11 -6.33
C TYR A 307 -4.00 -0.53 -6.46
N CYS A 308 -3.43 0.11 -5.43
CA CYS A 308 -2.11 0.74 -5.50
C CYS A 308 -0.99 -0.19 -5.98
N GLN A 309 -1.07 -1.50 -5.71
CA GLN A 309 -0.10 -2.48 -6.20
C GLN A 309 -0.24 -2.68 -7.73
N ASN A 310 -1.48 -2.74 -8.25
CA ASN A 310 -1.72 -2.87 -9.69
C ASN A 310 -1.22 -1.63 -10.45
N TYR A 311 -1.48 -0.44 -9.91
CA TYR A 311 -1.04 0.83 -10.50
C TYR A 311 0.47 1.06 -10.41
N ALA A 312 1.26 0.15 -9.82
CA ALA A 312 2.72 0.19 -9.92
C ALA A 312 3.22 -0.16 -11.34
N ILE A 313 2.46 -0.96 -12.10
CA ILE A 313 2.79 -1.33 -13.49
C ILE A 313 3.10 -0.09 -14.36
N PRO A 314 2.19 0.90 -14.50
CA PRO A 314 2.46 2.07 -15.32
C PRO A 314 3.65 2.89 -14.81
N VAL A 315 3.89 2.94 -13.50
CA VAL A 315 5.07 3.62 -12.92
C VAL A 315 6.36 2.95 -13.38
N TRP A 316 6.44 1.62 -13.32
CA TRP A 316 7.64 0.89 -13.75
C TRP A 316 7.89 1.02 -15.25
N LEU A 317 6.84 1.00 -16.06
CA LEU A 317 6.95 1.23 -17.51
C LEU A 317 7.50 2.63 -17.79
N MET A 318 7.01 3.66 -17.08
CA MET A 318 7.53 5.03 -17.20
C MET A 318 8.98 5.14 -16.72
N ALA A 319 9.34 4.52 -15.60
CA ALA A 319 10.72 4.54 -15.09
C ALA A 319 11.70 3.84 -16.06
N ALA A 320 11.27 2.73 -16.66
CA ALA A 320 12.02 2.02 -17.69
C ALA A 320 12.20 2.86 -18.97
N ASP A 321 11.20 3.68 -19.33
CA ASP A 321 11.25 4.55 -20.51
C ASP A 321 12.07 5.82 -20.28
N LEU A 322 11.73 6.56 -19.22
CA LEU A 322 12.21 7.90 -18.95
C LEU A 322 13.62 7.90 -18.35
N PHE A 323 13.91 6.96 -17.45
CA PHE A 323 15.18 6.89 -16.72
C PHE A 323 16.07 5.73 -17.20
N GLY A 324 15.58 4.86 -18.08
CA GLY A 324 16.29 3.63 -18.46
C GLY A 324 16.46 2.65 -17.30
N ASP A 325 15.61 2.74 -16.26
CA ASP A 325 15.77 1.96 -15.03
C ASP A 325 15.42 0.48 -15.28
N ARG A 326 16.45 -0.37 -15.31
CA ARG A 326 16.29 -1.81 -15.57
C ARG A 326 15.70 -2.56 -14.37
N ASP A 327 15.79 -2.02 -13.15
CA ASP A 327 15.18 -2.66 -11.98
C ASP A 327 13.65 -2.55 -12.05
N ALA A 328 13.12 -1.50 -12.69
CA ALA A 328 11.68 -1.36 -12.94
C ALA A 328 11.13 -2.54 -13.76
N ALA A 329 11.86 -3.00 -14.78
CA ALA A 329 11.50 -4.19 -15.53
C ALA A 329 11.56 -5.46 -14.66
N GLN A 330 12.49 -5.57 -13.71
CA GLN A 330 12.51 -6.69 -12.78
C GLN A 330 11.26 -6.70 -11.87
N PHE A 331 10.86 -5.54 -11.34
CA PHE A 331 9.67 -5.40 -10.50
C PHE A 331 8.42 -5.82 -11.27
N GLU A 332 8.29 -5.37 -12.50
CA GLU A 332 7.24 -5.76 -13.42
C GLU A 332 7.15 -7.27 -13.58
N ARG A 333 8.26 -7.95 -13.90
CA ARG A 333 8.29 -9.41 -14.05
C ARG A 333 7.83 -10.12 -12.78
N GLY A 334 8.35 -9.72 -11.63
CA GLY A 334 8.00 -10.32 -10.36
C GLY A 334 6.52 -10.14 -10.03
N PHE A 335 5.97 -8.95 -10.29
CA PHE A 335 4.58 -8.67 -10.01
C PHE A 335 3.62 -9.40 -10.98
N LEU A 336 3.98 -9.55 -12.26
CA LEU A 336 3.21 -10.39 -13.19
C LEU A 336 3.14 -11.85 -12.73
N ALA A 337 4.22 -12.39 -12.17
CA ALA A 337 4.20 -13.72 -11.57
C ALA A 337 3.26 -13.79 -10.34
N GLN A 338 3.17 -12.73 -9.54
CA GLN A 338 2.22 -12.65 -8.43
C GLN A 338 0.76 -12.56 -8.92
N MET A 339 0.49 -11.76 -9.95
CA MET A 339 -0.85 -11.69 -10.56
C MET A 339 -1.27 -13.04 -11.16
N LYS A 340 -0.34 -13.76 -11.79
CA LYS A 340 -0.56 -15.13 -12.27
C LYS A 340 -0.97 -16.06 -11.13
N CYS A 341 -0.20 -16.06 -10.04
CA CYS A 341 -0.47 -16.87 -8.86
C CYS A 341 -1.87 -16.59 -8.28
N GLU A 342 -2.27 -15.32 -8.22
CA GLU A 342 -3.61 -14.93 -7.77
C GLU A 342 -4.71 -15.45 -8.72
N GLN A 343 -4.58 -15.24 -10.04
CA GLN A 343 -5.57 -15.71 -11.02
C GLN A 343 -5.69 -17.24 -11.04
N GLU A 344 -4.57 -17.96 -10.94
CA GLU A 344 -4.54 -19.42 -10.82
C GLU A 344 -5.20 -19.90 -9.52
N TYR A 345 -4.97 -19.21 -8.40
CA TYR A 345 -5.62 -19.51 -7.13
C TYR A 345 -7.15 -19.34 -7.20
N SER A 346 -7.61 -18.32 -7.91
CA SER A 346 -9.02 -18.09 -8.22
C SER A 346 -9.61 -19.20 -9.08
N GLY A 347 -8.89 -19.66 -10.11
CA GLY A 347 -9.22 -20.85 -10.90
C GLY A 347 -10.44 -20.71 -11.83
N ASP A 348 -11.09 -19.55 -11.88
CA ASP A 348 -12.28 -19.27 -12.70
C ASP A 348 -12.07 -18.16 -13.73
N GLY A 349 -10.81 -17.80 -13.98
CA GLY A 349 -10.40 -16.70 -14.86
C GLY A 349 -10.42 -15.31 -14.20
N GLY A 350 -11.15 -15.14 -13.09
CA GLY A 350 -11.11 -13.92 -12.30
C GLY A 350 -9.79 -13.75 -11.54
N PHE A 351 -9.48 -12.52 -11.14
CA PHE A 351 -8.28 -12.24 -10.35
C PHE A 351 -8.52 -12.47 -8.87
N TYR A 352 -9.63 -11.99 -8.29
CA TYR A 352 -9.80 -11.98 -6.83
C TYR A 352 -11.00 -12.77 -6.33
N THR A 353 -11.59 -13.61 -7.18
CA THR A 353 -12.85 -14.32 -6.94
C THR A 353 -12.82 -15.23 -5.70
N LYS A 354 -11.65 -15.76 -5.33
CA LYS A 354 -11.49 -16.65 -4.17
C LYS A 354 -10.95 -15.94 -2.93
N ARG A 355 -9.82 -15.21 -3.02
CA ARG A 355 -9.23 -14.55 -1.84
C ARG A 355 -10.13 -13.46 -1.27
N LEU A 356 -10.81 -12.69 -2.13
CA LEU A 356 -11.68 -11.57 -1.73
C LEU A 356 -13.17 -11.91 -1.81
N ASP A 357 -13.52 -13.19 -1.75
CA ASP A 357 -14.89 -13.69 -1.84
C ASP A 357 -15.80 -13.16 -0.73
N ASN A 358 -15.24 -12.89 0.46
CA ASN A 358 -15.98 -12.21 1.54
C ASN A 358 -16.37 -10.78 1.15
N ILE A 359 -15.49 -10.02 0.50
CA ILE A 359 -15.76 -8.66 0.02
C ILE A 359 -16.85 -8.73 -1.04
N ARG A 360 -16.78 -9.70 -1.96
CA ARG A 360 -17.82 -9.92 -2.96
C ARG A 360 -19.19 -10.19 -2.35
N ARG A 361 -19.26 -11.02 -1.30
CA ARG A 361 -20.51 -11.33 -0.57
C ARG A 361 -21.07 -10.14 0.22
N ILE A 362 -20.19 -9.37 0.88
CA ILE A 362 -20.59 -8.26 1.74
C ILE A 362 -20.91 -7.00 0.92
N ASN A 363 -20.13 -6.73 -0.13
CA ASN A 363 -20.23 -5.53 -0.93
C ASN A 363 -19.75 -5.79 -2.37
N TYR A 364 -20.67 -6.26 -3.22
CA TYR A 364 -20.42 -6.50 -4.64
C TYR A 364 -19.91 -5.25 -5.37
N TYR A 365 -20.43 -4.07 -5.04
CA TYR A 365 -20.00 -2.78 -5.60
C TYR A 365 -18.48 -2.58 -5.43
N TYR A 366 -17.96 -2.80 -4.22
CA TYR A 366 -16.54 -2.62 -3.94
C TYR A 366 -15.68 -3.74 -4.54
N TYR A 367 -16.18 -4.97 -4.51
CA TYR A 367 -15.49 -6.10 -5.15
C TYR A 367 -15.33 -5.90 -6.66
N ALA A 368 -16.39 -5.50 -7.38
CA ALA A 368 -16.35 -5.27 -8.82
C ALA A 368 -15.29 -4.21 -9.20
N ARG A 369 -15.15 -3.17 -8.37
CA ARG A 369 -14.05 -2.20 -8.52
C ARG A 369 -12.69 -2.88 -8.45
N LEU A 370 -12.41 -3.63 -7.38
CA LEU A 370 -11.11 -4.30 -7.18
C LEU A 370 -10.79 -5.24 -8.33
N GLU A 371 -11.78 -6.01 -8.80
CA GLU A 371 -11.64 -6.93 -9.93
C GLU A 371 -11.30 -6.19 -11.23
N SER A 372 -11.87 -5.01 -11.48
CA SER A 372 -11.62 -4.24 -12.71
C SER A 372 -10.23 -3.59 -12.79
N ASP A 373 -9.58 -3.33 -11.65
CA ASP A 373 -8.27 -2.66 -11.62
C ASP A 373 -7.16 -3.53 -12.23
N ALA A 374 -7.24 -4.86 -12.04
CA ALA A 374 -6.24 -5.81 -12.56
C ALA A 374 -6.18 -5.84 -14.10
N PRO A 375 -7.29 -6.11 -14.83
CA PRO A 375 -7.26 -6.11 -16.28
C PRO A 375 -6.94 -4.72 -16.87
N LEU A 376 -7.37 -3.64 -16.23
CA LEU A 376 -6.94 -2.29 -16.64
C LEU A 376 -5.42 -2.16 -16.58
N CYS A 377 -4.80 -2.48 -15.45
CA CYS A 377 -3.36 -2.24 -15.29
C CYS A 377 -2.53 -3.15 -16.19
N LEU A 378 -2.96 -4.39 -16.42
CA LEU A 378 -2.35 -5.27 -17.41
C LEU A 378 -2.44 -4.72 -18.83
N SER A 379 -3.54 -4.02 -19.15
CA SER A 379 -3.73 -3.43 -20.47
C SER A 379 -2.76 -2.27 -20.75
N TYR A 380 -2.28 -1.53 -19.75
CA TYR A 380 -1.20 -0.56 -19.93
C TYR A 380 0.06 -1.24 -20.44
N GLY A 381 0.50 -2.31 -19.77
CA GLY A 381 1.70 -3.04 -20.15
C GLY A 381 1.58 -3.72 -21.51
N ALA A 382 0.45 -4.36 -21.79
CA ALA A 382 0.17 -4.94 -23.11
C ALA A 382 0.25 -3.87 -24.21
N TYR A 383 -0.32 -2.68 -23.97
CA TYR A 383 -0.41 -1.63 -24.95
C TYR A 383 0.90 -0.86 -25.16
N TRP A 384 1.63 -0.54 -24.11
CA TRP A 384 2.87 0.24 -24.23
C TRP A 384 4.05 -0.62 -24.65
N ARG A 385 4.16 -1.89 -24.22
CA ARG A 385 5.22 -2.78 -24.69
C ARG A 385 5.08 -3.18 -26.17
N ARG A 386 3.87 -3.11 -26.75
CA ARG A 386 3.70 -3.32 -28.20
C ARG A 386 4.04 -2.08 -29.03
N LYS A 387 4.08 -0.88 -28.43
CA LYS A 387 4.33 0.39 -29.14
C LYS A 387 5.71 0.97 -28.90
N PHE A 388 6.32 0.70 -27.75
CA PHE A 388 7.57 1.32 -27.32
C PHE A 388 8.63 0.30 -26.95
N GLN A 389 9.88 0.62 -27.30
CA GLN A 389 11.05 -0.16 -26.91
C GLN A 389 11.44 0.19 -25.47
N LEU A 390 10.92 -0.57 -24.51
CA LEU A 390 11.18 -0.35 -23.09
C LEU A 390 12.38 -1.18 -22.60
N ALA A 391 13.05 -0.67 -21.56
CA ALA A 391 14.16 -1.38 -20.92
C ALA A 391 13.73 -2.79 -20.46
N GLN A 392 14.67 -3.73 -20.59
CA GLN A 392 14.48 -5.13 -20.20
C GLN A 392 15.22 -5.42 -18.90
N CYS A 393 14.79 -6.49 -18.24
CA CYS A 393 15.41 -6.98 -17.01
C CYS A 393 16.94 -7.05 -17.16
N PRO A 394 17.71 -6.71 -16.11
CA PRO A 394 19.13 -7.00 -16.07
C PRO A 394 19.37 -8.51 -16.12
N GLU A 395 20.47 -8.94 -16.75
CA GLU A 395 20.87 -10.36 -16.75
C GLU A 395 21.13 -10.88 -15.33
N GLN A 396 21.67 -10.00 -14.49
CA GLN A 396 21.92 -10.25 -13.07
C GLN A 396 21.32 -9.09 -12.26
N PRO A 397 20.07 -9.21 -11.82
CA PRO A 397 19.45 -8.19 -10.98
C PRO A 397 20.18 -8.03 -9.65
N ALA A 398 20.38 -6.78 -9.21
CA ALA A 398 20.85 -6.51 -7.86
C ALA A 398 19.78 -6.98 -6.87
N ALA A 399 20.09 -8.04 -6.11
CA ALA A 399 19.09 -8.72 -5.30
C ALA A 399 18.42 -7.80 -4.27
N ASN A 400 19.17 -6.83 -3.71
CA ASN A 400 18.62 -5.77 -2.87
C ASN A 400 19.69 -4.71 -2.52
N PRO A 401 19.61 -3.46 -3.01
CA PRO A 401 20.60 -2.44 -2.64
C PRO A 401 20.42 -1.98 -1.17
N PRO A 402 21.51 -1.75 -0.43
CA PRO A 402 21.44 -1.16 0.90
C PRO A 402 20.79 0.22 0.87
N CYS A 403 19.98 0.53 1.89
CA CYS A 403 19.33 1.82 2.03
C CYS A 403 19.09 2.12 3.52
N ALA A 404 19.44 3.33 3.95
CA ALA A 404 18.96 3.93 5.19
C ALA A 404 18.10 5.14 4.82
N TRP A 405 17.00 5.34 5.53
CA TRP A 405 16.04 6.41 5.28
C TRP A 405 15.19 6.64 6.52
N GLN A 406 15.04 7.91 6.91
CA GLN A 406 14.14 8.34 7.98
C GLN A 406 13.25 9.49 7.54
N ASP A 407 12.13 9.65 8.24
CA ASP A 407 11.22 10.79 8.08
C ASP A 407 10.68 11.24 9.44
N GLU A 408 10.95 12.52 9.73
CA GLU A 408 10.61 13.12 11.02
C GLU A 408 9.10 13.21 11.25
N TYR A 409 8.33 13.53 10.20
CA TYR A 409 6.89 13.79 10.33
C TYR A 409 6.11 12.53 10.75
N HIS A 410 6.48 11.37 10.20
CA HIS A 410 5.82 10.10 10.55
C HIS A 410 6.51 9.33 11.68
N GLY A 411 7.64 9.81 12.21
CA GLY A 411 8.49 9.02 13.08
C GLY A 411 8.88 7.69 12.40
N ALA A 412 9.36 7.78 11.17
CA ALA A 412 9.60 6.61 10.33
C ALA A 412 11.10 6.36 10.13
N THR A 413 11.49 5.09 10.17
CA THR A 413 12.85 4.63 9.87
C THR A 413 12.79 3.37 9.00
N LEU A 414 13.70 3.28 8.04
CA LEU A 414 13.91 2.13 7.17
C LEU A 414 15.40 1.87 7.07
N ASN A 415 15.83 0.68 7.49
CA ASN A 415 17.15 0.16 7.23
C ASN A 415 17.04 -1.14 6.42
N ARG A 416 17.63 -1.13 5.23
CA ARG A 416 17.63 -2.21 4.26
C ARG A 416 19.07 -2.63 4.02
N SER A 417 19.33 -3.93 4.16
CA SER A 417 20.60 -4.57 3.82
C SER A 417 20.39 -5.53 2.64
N ARG A 418 21.46 -6.13 2.12
CA ARG A 418 21.33 -7.15 1.07
C ARG A 418 20.43 -8.33 1.52
N GLY A 419 20.43 -8.65 2.81
CA GLY A 419 19.73 -9.81 3.38
C GLY A 419 18.38 -9.51 4.03
N ALA A 420 18.15 -8.29 4.54
CA ALA A 420 16.97 -7.98 5.35
C ALA A 420 16.40 -6.59 5.08
N ILE A 421 15.12 -6.42 5.44
CA ILE A 421 14.41 -5.16 5.50
C ILE A 421 13.91 -4.98 6.93
N ARG A 422 14.24 -3.83 7.52
CA ARG A 422 13.90 -3.47 8.89
C ARG A 422 13.31 -2.07 8.91
N SER A 423 12.14 -1.89 9.48
CA SER A 423 11.51 -0.57 9.57
C SER A 423 10.64 -0.44 10.81
N TRP A 424 10.49 0.80 11.25
CA TRP A 424 9.50 1.20 12.26
C TRP A 424 8.85 2.51 11.85
N VAL A 425 7.53 2.62 12.00
CA VAL A 425 6.76 3.83 11.70
C VAL A 425 5.76 4.07 12.82
N TRP A 426 5.80 5.23 13.45
CA TRP A 426 4.83 5.63 14.48
C TRP A 426 3.50 6.07 13.86
N HIS A 427 3.55 6.92 12.83
CA HIS A 427 2.38 7.42 12.11
C HIS A 427 1.94 6.47 10.99
N GLY A 428 1.63 5.24 11.38
CA GLY A 428 1.15 4.18 10.50
C GLY A 428 -0.37 4.18 10.32
N ALA A 429 -0.84 3.43 9.32
CA ALA A 429 -2.22 3.34 8.87
C ALA A 429 -3.24 2.99 9.97
N GLN A 430 -2.82 2.18 10.95
CA GLN A 430 -3.65 1.64 12.03
C GLN A 430 -2.85 1.62 13.35
N GLY A 431 -2.10 2.69 13.59
CA GLY A 431 -1.16 2.80 14.70
C GLY A 431 0.29 2.49 14.31
N PRO A 432 1.19 2.40 15.31
CA PRO A 432 2.58 2.06 15.07
C PRO A 432 2.72 0.71 14.34
N THR A 433 3.77 0.58 13.55
CA THR A 433 4.04 -0.67 12.83
C THR A 433 5.51 -0.90 12.62
N GLY A 434 5.93 -2.15 12.79
CA GLY A 434 7.28 -2.60 12.48
C GLY A 434 7.32 -3.70 11.43
N LEU A 435 8.48 -3.82 10.78
CA LEU A 435 8.78 -4.91 9.87
C LEU A 435 10.23 -5.36 10.07
N CYS A 436 10.46 -6.67 10.19
CA CYS A 436 11.78 -7.29 10.13
C CYS A 436 11.63 -8.57 9.29
N VAL A 437 12.05 -8.55 8.04
CA VAL A 437 11.87 -9.70 7.12
C VAL A 437 13.08 -9.87 6.21
N PRO A 438 13.35 -11.08 5.71
CA PRO A 438 14.35 -11.28 4.67
C PRO A 438 13.99 -10.47 3.42
N ALA A 439 14.98 -9.81 2.82
CA ALA A 439 14.79 -8.93 1.68
C ALA A 439 14.20 -9.63 0.44
N SER A 440 14.39 -10.95 0.33
CA SER A 440 13.88 -11.78 -0.75
C SER A 440 12.53 -12.45 -0.44
N ARG A 441 11.91 -12.16 0.72
CA ARG A 441 10.70 -12.83 1.22
C ARG A 441 9.57 -11.82 1.45
N SER A 442 9.14 -11.17 0.36
CA SER A 442 8.00 -10.23 0.39
C SER A 442 6.70 -10.92 0.85
N ASP A 443 6.62 -12.25 0.75
CA ASP A 443 5.53 -13.09 1.25
C ASP A 443 5.44 -13.10 2.77
N MET A 444 6.49 -12.71 3.50
CA MET A 444 6.50 -12.62 4.96
C MET A 444 6.10 -11.23 5.50
N ALA A 445 5.93 -10.25 4.62
CA ALA A 445 5.67 -8.88 5.03
C ALA A 445 4.18 -8.60 5.27
N GLU A 446 3.85 -8.14 6.48
CA GLU A 446 2.58 -7.51 6.83
C GLU A 446 2.84 -6.42 7.88
N TRP A 447 2.00 -5.40 7.90
CA TRP A 447 2.23 -4.16 8.64
C TRP A 447 1.09 -3.82 9.60
N GLN A 448 -0.12 -4.35 9.42
CA GLN A 448 -1.24 -3.99 10.28
C GLN A 448 -1.00 -4.42 11.74
N GLY A 449 -0.57 -3.49 12.60
CA GLY A 449 -0.21 -3.73 14.00
C GLY A 449 0.86 -4.80 14.18
N ASN A 450 1.90 -4.81 13.33
CA ASN A 450 2.97 -5.81 13.39
C ASN A 450 4.12 -5.34 14.28
N LEU A 451 4.83 -6.30 14.87
CA LEU A 451 5.94 -6.13 15.81
C LEU A 451 5.58 -5.41 17.12
N HIS A 452 4.34 -5.53 17.58
CA HIS A 452 3.92 -5.17 18.94
C HIS A 452 2.64 -5.93 19.32
N GLY A 453 2.38 -6.08 20.62
CA GLY A 453 1.18 -6.71 21.16
C GLY A 453 -0.12 -5.97 20.82
N SER A 454 -1.25 -6.61 21.03
CA SER A 454 -2.59 -6.08 20.75
C SER A 454 -3.55 -6.19 21.93
N LEU A 455 -4.38 -5.16 22.10
CA LEU A 455 -5.46 -5.10 23.08
C LEU A 455 -6.78 -4.83 22.35
N LEU A 456 -7.55 -5.88 22.07
CA LEU A 456 -8.75 -5.79 21.24
C LEU A 456 -10.02 -5.81 22.11
N SER A 457 -10.82 -4.76 22.02
CA SER A 457 -12.18 -4.71 22.56
C SER A 457 -13.20 -5.36 21.62
N THR A 458 -14.45 -5.44 22.06
CA THR A 458 -15.58 -6.02 21.31
C THR A 458 -16.05 -5.20 20.10
N GLN A 459 -15.65 -3.92 19.99
CA GLN A 459 -16.13 -3.01 18.96
C GLN A 459 -15.03 -2.54 18.02
N THR A 460 -14.53 -1.33 18.23
CA THR A 460 -13.59 -0.67 17.30
C THR A 460 -12.36 -0.19 18.06
N PRO A 461 -11.50 -1.14 18.49
CA PRO A 461 -10.23 -0.79 19.09
C PRO A 461 -9.31 -0.17 18.05
N GLU A 462 -8.68 0.95 18.40
CA GLU A 462 -7.66 1.62 17.59
C GLU A 462 -6.41 1.87 18.42
N ALA A 463 -5.23 1.59 17.86
CA ALA A 463 -3.97 2.06 18.40
C ALA A 463 -3.64 3.42 17.79
N THR A 464 -3.51 4.45 18.62
CA THR A 464 -3.18 5.82 18.21
C THR A 464 -1.74 6.15 18.58
N GLN A 465 -1.05 6.93 17.76
CA GLN A 465 0.30 7.39 18.09
C GLN A 465 0.29 8.45 19.20
N GLY A 466 1.26 8.36 20.11
CA GLY A 466 1.63 9.42 21.05
C GLY A 466 3.01 9.99 20.73
N ASP A 467 3.67 10.53 21.75
CA ASP A 467 5.03 11.05 21.62
C ASP A 467 6.02 9.93 21.29
N SER A 468 6.96 10.24 20.40
CA SER A 468 7.98 9.29 19.98
C SER A 468 9.28 9.98 19.59
N VAL A 469 10.36 9.20 19.67
CA VAL A 469 11.70 9.58 19.23
C VAL A 469 12.24 8.47 18.35
N HIS A 470 12.98 8.87 17.32
CA HIS A 470 13.68 7.97 16.42
C HIS A 470 15.07 8.53 16.14
N CYS A 471 16.04 7.64 15.99
CA CYS A 471 17.43 7.99 15.75
C CYS A 471 18.08 6.92 14.88
N GLU A 472 18.53 7.31 13.69
CA GLU A 472 19.40 6.47 12.85
C GLU A 472 20.86 6.55 13.32
N PHE A 473 21.56 5.43 13.14
CA PHE A 473 23.01 5.33 13.29
C PHE A 473 23.56 4.34 12.25
N ASP A 474 24.88 4.24 12.14
CA ASP A 474 25.48 3.35 11.15
C ASP A 474 25.05 1.88 11.35
N GLY A 475 24.42 1.30 10.32
CA GLY A 475 23.92 -0.08 10.32
C GLY A 475 22.57 -0.31 11.02
N GLY A 476 21.93 0.70 11.62
CA GLY A 476 20.71 0.48 12.42
C GLY A 476 19.94 1.74 12.81
N PHE A 477 18.98 1.56 13.72
CA PHE A 477 18.19 2.65 14.29
C PHE A 477 17.67 2.27 15.68
N LEU A 478 17.30 3.29 16.45
CA LEU A 478 16.55 3.17 17.71
C LEU A 478 15.28 4.02 17.63
N ASN A 479 14.14 3.41 17.91
CA ASN A 479 12.84 4.06 18.07
C ASN A 479 12.33 3.78 19.49
N TYR A 480 11.75 4.79 20.14
CA TYR A 480 11.02 4.60 21.39
C TYR A 480 9.92 5.64 21.52
N GLY A 481 8.85 5.29 22.22
CA GLY A 481 7.69 6.15 22.36
C GLY A 481 6.50 5.41 22.93
N GLU A 482 5.33 6.03 22.80
CA GLU A 482 4.08 5.46 23.25
C GLU A 482 2.97 5.52 22.21
N CYS A 483 2.06 4.57 22.33
CA CYS A 483 0.76 4.59 21.69
C CYS A 483 -0.34 4.38 22.73
N PHE A 484 -1.55 4.81 22.39
CA PHE A 484 -2.72 4.64 23.22
C PHE A 484 -3.71 3.71 22.53
N TRP A 485 -4.26 2.78 23.28
CA TRP A 485 -5.37 1.97 22.80
C TRP A 485 -6.67 2.67 23.14
N ARG A 486 -7.49 2.90 22.11
CA ARG A 486 -8.69 3.71 22.12
C ARG A 486 -9.90 2.91 21.69
N GLU A 487 -11.01 3.04 22.40
CA GLU A 487 -12.31 2.58 21.92
C GLU A 487 -12.98 3.73 21.17
N THR A 488 -13.09 3.62 19.86
CA THR A 488 -13.64 4.69 19.02
C THR A 488 -15.15 4.59 18.82
N ALA A 489 -15.75 3.43 19.14
CA ALA A 489 -17.19 3.23 19.07
C ALA A 489 -17.70 2.43 20.28
N PRO A 490 -17.70 3.04 21.49
CA PRO A 490 -18.12 2.35 22.70
C PRO A 490 -19.58 1.89 22.67
N LEU A 491 -19.88 0.78 23.36
CA LEU A 491 -21.23 0.19 23.41
C LEU A 491 -22.18 0.86 24.41
N GLY A 492 -21.64 1.45 25.48
CA GLY A 492 -22.45 2.02 26.56
C GLY A 492 -23.18 3.29 26.11
N GLU A 493 -24.49 3.38 26.34
CA GLU A 493 -25.23 4.62 26.10
C GLU A 493 -24.64 5.76 26.94
N GLY A 494 -24.25 6.85 26.28
CA GLY A 494 -23.61 8.00 26.92
C GLY A 494 -22.08 7.89 27.06
N GLU A 495 -21.45 6.78 26.68
CA GLU A 495 -20.00 6.70 26.59
C GLU A 495 -19.48 7.51 25.40
N GLN A 496 -18.44 8.29 25.64
CA GLN A 496 -17.67 8.99 24.60
C GLN A 496 -16.47 8.14 24.19
N VAL A 497 -15.77 8.51 23.11
CA VAL A 497 -14.47 7.91 22.77
C VAL A 497 -13.48 8.06 23.93
N TYR A 498 -12.76 7.01 24.29
CA TYR A 498 -11.74 7.04 25.37
C TYR A 498 -10.54 6.14 25.10
N ASP A 499 -9.39 6.56 25.63
CA ASP A 499 -8.20 5.73 25.74
C ASP A 499 -8.33 4.81 26.97
N TYR A 500 -8.05 3.52 26.78
CA TYR A 500 -8.14 2.50 27.83
C TYR A 500 -6.80 1.88 28.20
N ALA A 501 -5.76 2.01 27.38
CA ALA A 501 -4.41 1.57 27.74
C ALA A 501 -3.32 2.48 27.18
N ARG A 502 -2.23 2.62 27.94
CA ARG A 502 -0.98 3.23 27.51
C ARG A 502 0.01 2.12 27.18
N HIS A 503 0.57 2.13 25.99
CA HIS A 503 1.47 1.09 25.47
C HIS A 503 2.78 1.74 25.07
N ARG A 504 3.83 1.50 25.85
CA ARG A 504 5.19 1.98 25.57
C ARG A 504 5.93 0.93 24.77
N ILE A 505 6.60 1.35 23.71
CA ILE A 505 7.32 0.48 22.78
C ILE A 505 8.70 1.04 22.54
N VAL A 506 9.70 0.16 22.54
CA VAL A 506 11.08 0.42 22.12
C VAL A 506 11.43 -0.58 21.04
N CYS A 507 12.02 -0.10 19.96
CA CYS A 507 12.37 -0.90 18.80
C CYS A 507 13.76 -0.52 18.29
N ALA A 508 14.69 -1.47 18.27
CA ALA A 508 16.08 -1.27 17.87
C ALA A 508 16.48 -2.22 16.75
N ALA A 509 16.84 -1.68 15.58
CA ALA A 509 17.51 -2.45 14.52
C ALA A 509 19.02 -2.45 14.77
N LEU A 510 19.61 -3.63 14.93
CA LEU A 510 21.02 -3.78 15.31
C LEU A 510 21.98 -3.58 14.12
N PRO A 511 23.25 -3.18 14.34
CA PRO A 511 24.26 -3.13 13.27
C PRO A 511 24.54 -4.45 12.53
N ASP A 512 24.09 -5.60 13.06
CA ASP A 512 24.24 -6.94 12.43
C ASP A 512 23.44 -7.14 11.12
N ALA A 513 22.77 -6.09 10.65
CA ALA A 513 22.04 -6.02 9.39
C ALA A 513 20.84 -6.98 9.24
N LYS A 514 20.44 -7.70 10.30
CA LYS A 514 19.38 -8.74 10.24
C LYS A 514 18.44 -8.79 11.44
N THR A 515 18.83 -8.24 12.59
CA THR A 515 18.07 -8.36 13.84
C THR A 515 17.36 -7.06 14.20
N MET A 516 16.15 -7.19 14.74
CA MET A 516 15.43 -6.16 15.48
C MET A 516 15.09 -6.66 16.88
N LEU A 517 15.34 -5.83 17.89
CA LEU A 517 14.90 -6.04 19.27
C LEU A 517 13.71 -5.14 19.55
N VAL A 518 12.67 -5.68 20.18
CA VAL A 518 11.47 -4.94 20.59
C VAL A 518 11.20 -5.19 22.06
N LEU A 519 11.04 -4.12 22.83
CA LEU A 519 10.58 -4.15 24.22
C LEU A 519 9.26 -3.41 24.29
N GLU A 520 8.29 -3.97 25.01
CA GLU A 520 6.97 -3.37 25.14
C GLU A 520 6.37 -3.53 26.53
N ARG A 521 5.55 -2.55 26.93
CA ARG A 521 4.75 -2.62 28.15
C ARG A 521 3.43 -1.90 27.96
N ALA A 522 2.33 -2.62 28.16
CA ALA A 522 0.98 -2.06 28.09
C ALA A 522 0.32 -2.05 29.47
N VAL A 523 -0.16 -0.87 29.90
CA VAL A 523 -0.81 -0.65 31.19
C VAL A 523 -2.19 -0.06 30.99
N ILE A 524 -3.20 -0.71 31.55
CA ILE A 524 -4.60 -0.27 31.50
C ILE A 524 -4.77 1.06 32.25
N GLN A 525 -5.37 2.05 31.60
CA GLN A 525 -5.61 3.39 32.13
C GLN A 525 -7.06 3.55 32.60
N LYS A 526 -7.99 2.90 31.89
CA LYS A 526 -9.42 2.90 32.20
C LYS A 526 -9.91 1.46 32.22
N GLU A 527 -10.80 1.17 33.16
CA GLU A 527 -11.45 -0.13 33.24
C GLU A 527 -12.10 -0.48 31.90
N ILE A 528 -11.82 -1.69 31.40
CA ILE A 528 -12.35 -2.15 30.11
C ILE A 528 -12.50 -3.67 30.08
N THR A 529 -13.44 -4.12 29.26
CA THR A 529 -13.57 -5.52 28.86
C THR A 529 -12.92 -5.72 27.49
N LEU A 530 -11.93 -6.60 27.42
CA LEU A 530 -11.22 -6.96 26.19
C LEU A 530 -11.60 -8.37 25.76
N ASP A 531 -11.75 -8.56 24.44
CA ASP A 531 -11.95 -9.87 23.82
C ASP A 531 -10.63 -10.58 23.57
N SER A 532 -9.55 -9.82 23.40
CA SER A 532 -8.24 -10.43 23.26
C SER A 532 -7.13 -9.53 23.79
N VAL A 533 -6.19 -10.16 24.50
CA VAL A 533 -4.93 -9.58 24.96
C VAL A 533 -3.82 -10.47 24.44
N ARG A 534 -2.96 -9.93 23.56
CA ARG A 534 -1.85 -10.67 22.98
C ARG A 534 -0.57 -9.85 23.10
N GLY A 535 0.43 -10.39 23.79
CA GLY A 535 1.76 -9.80 23.92
C GLY A 535 2.75 -10.49 22.97
N ILE A 536 3.73 -9.76 22.44
CA ILE A 536 4.46 -10.10 21.22
C ILE A 536 3.48 -10.26 20.04
N GLY A 537 3.54 -9.38 19.05
CA GLY A 537 2.64 -9.46 17.89
C GLY A 537 3.41 -9.54 16.58
N VAL A 538 3.97 -10.71 16.26
CA VAL A 538 4.62 -10.93 14.96
C VAL A 538 3.64 -11.60 13.99
N LYS A 539 3.13 -10.82 13.04
CA LYS A 539 2.18 -11.27 12.02
C LYS A 539 2.92 -11.82 10.81
N ILE A 540 2.60 -13.06 10.43
CA ILE A 540 3.20 -13.79 9.31
C ILE A 540 2.11 -14.17 8.32
N PRO A 541 2.07 -13.58 7.11
CA PRO A 541 1.12 -14.00 6.07
C PRO A 541 1.25 -15.49 5.73
N ASN A 542 0.12 -16.17 5.62
CA ASN A 542 0.02 -17.60 5.27
C ASN A 542 -1.12 -17.78 4.26
N ASP A 543 -0.87 -17.37 3.01
CA ASP A 543 -1.86 -17.22 1.95
C ASP A 543 -1.27 -17.74 0.62
N LEU A 544 -1.99 -17.58 -0.50
CA LEU A 544 -1.63 -18.15 -1.81
C LEU A 544 -0.18 -17.86 -2.24
N PHE A 545 0.38 -16.71 -1.88
CA PHE A 545 1.75 -16.29 -2.24
C PHE A 545 2.88 -17.12 -1.61
N ASN A 546 2.57 -17.94 -0.61
CA ASN A 546 3.49 -18.94 -0.05
C ASN A 546 2.96 -20.38 -0.22
N GLY A 547 2.05 -20.59 -1.16
CA GLY A 547 1.38 -21.88 -1.35
C GLY A 547 0.38 -22.21 -0.25
N SER A 548 -0.11 -21.20 0.48
CA SER A 548 -1.00 -21.34 1.63
C SER A 548 -0.45 -22.33 2.66
N ARG A 549 0.85 -22.22 2.96
CA ARG A 549 1.55 -23.12 3.85
C ARG A 549 2.78 -22.45 4.45
N ARG A 550 2.95 -22.61 5.76
CA ARG A 550 4.15 -22.21 6.52
C ARG A 550 4.68 -23.38 7.33
N ARG A 551 6.00 -23.47 7.46
CA ARG A 551 6.67 -24.38 8.39
C ARG A 551 7.18 -23.59 9.60
N TYR A 552 6.81 -24.06 10.78
CA TYR A 552 7.17 -23.52 12.07
C TYR A 552 8.02 -24.55 12.81
N ARG A 553 9.21 -24.17 13.29
CA ARG A 553 10.16 -25.08 13.96
C ARG A 553 10.73 -24.50 15.23
N ALA A 554 10.76 -25.30 16.28
CA ALA A 554 11.40 -25.01 17.55
C ALA A 554 11.87 -26.31 18.22
N ALA A 555 12.61 -26.21 19.31
CA ALA A 555 12.89 -27.37 20.15
C ALA A 555 11.59 -28.02 20.63
N GLY A 556 11.37 -29.29 20.28
CA GLY A 556 10.14 -30.02 20.62
C GLY A 556 8.89 -29.66 19.80
N PHE A 557 9.02 -28.90 18.71
CA PHE A 557 7.90 -28.52 17.84
C PHE A 557 8.34 -28.39 16.38
N ASP A 558 7.70 -29.12 15.47
CA ASP A 558 7.87 -28.95 14.02
C ASP A 558 6.51 -29.15 13.38
N ALA A 559 5.94 -28.07 12.85
CA ALA A 559 4.60 -28.08 12.29
C ALA A 559 4.59 -27.39 10.95
N VAL A 560 3.90 -28.02 10.01
CA VAL A 560 3.51 -27.40 8.75
C VAL A 560 2.05 -27.02 8.88
N LEU A 561 1.76 -25.72 8.87
CA LEU A 561 0.43 -25.19 9.06
C LEU A 561 -0.09 -24.65 7.72
N PRO A 562 -1.30 -25.05 7.29
CA PRO A 562 -1.90 -24.49 6.08
C PRO A 562 -2.25 -23.01 6.29
N GLY A 563 -2.66 -22.31 5.23
CA GLY A 563 -3.33 -21.02 5.33
C GLY A 563 -4.67 -21.13 6.07
N ASN A 564 -5.55 -20.14 5.89
CA ASN A 564 -6.79 -19.99 6.65
C ASN A 564 -7.48 -21.33 7.01
N PRO A 565 -7.44 -21.77 8.29
CA PRO A 565 -8.00 -23.04 8.74
C PRO A 565 -9.54 -23.02 8.82
N GLY A 566 -10.19 -21.86 8.65
CA GLY A 566 -11.65 -21.70 8.71
C GLY A 566 -12.25 -21.85 10.12
N LYS A 567 -11.41 -22.04 11.13
CA LYS A 567 -11.74 -22.12 12.55
C LYS A 567 -10.58 -21.60 13.36
N GLU A 568 -10.84 -21.10 14.56
CA GLU A 568 -9.76 -20.67 15.43
C GLU A 568 -8.92 -21.88 15.85
N ASP A 569 -7.59 -21.74 15.78
CA ASP A 569 -6.62 -22.78 16.09
C ASP A 569 -5.37 -22.12 16.72
N SER A 570 -5.01 -22.53 17.93
CA SER A 570 -3.80 -22.03 18.61
C SER A 570 -2.81 -23.17 18.81
N ARG A 571 -1.57 -22.98 18.36
CA ARG A 571 -0.49 -23.98 18.51
C ARG A 571 0.51 -23.51 19.55
N ALA A 572 0.48 -24.15 20.72
CA ALA A 572 1.49 -23.94 21.75
C ALA A 572 2.85 -24.46 21.26
N VAL A 573 3.87 -23.61 21.37
CA VAL A 573 5.26 -23.92 21.06
C VAL A 573 6.01 -24.02 22.40
N PRO A 574 6.56 -25.18 22.77
CA PRO A 574 7.20 -25.40 24.07
C PRO A 574 8.62 -24.81 24.14
N SER A 575 8.85 -23.68 23.48
CA SER A 575 10.12 -22.97 23.40
C SER A 575 9.85 -21.48 23.24
N ASN A 576 10.76 -20.66 23.76
CA ASN A 576 10.80 -19.22 23.55
C ASN A 576 11.38 -18.83 22.18
N HIS A 577 11.84 -19.78 21.37
CA HIS A 577 12.46 -19.54 20.08
C HIS A 577 11.71 -20.30 18.97
N LEU A 578 11.36 -19.60 17.90
CA LEU A 578 10.58 -20.15 16.80
C LEU A 578 11.13 -19.71 15.44
N LEU A 579 11.45 -20.68 14.60
CA LEU A 579 11.79 -20.49 13.19
C LEU A 579 10.56 -20.59 12.29
N VAL A 580 10.50 -19.72 11.29
CA VAL A 580 9.49 -19.69 10.23
C VAL A 580 10.18 -19.89 8.88
N ASP A 581 9.81 -20.95 8.16
CA ASP A 581 10.34 -21.35 6.85
C ASP A 581 11.87 -21.32 6.73
N ASP A 582 12.59 -21.48 7.83
CA ASP A 582 14.05 -21.37 7.89
C ASP A 582 14.59 -20.04 7.34
N ALA A 583 13.80 -18.98 7.42
CA ALA A 583 14.16 -17.66 6.90
C ALA A 583 13.96 -16.53 7.92
N LEU A 584 13.12 -16.74 8.93
CA LEU A 584 12.87 -15.79 10.00
C LEU A 584 12.90 -16.52 11.34
N ALA A 585 13.48 -15.91 12.37
CA ALA A 585 13.42 -16.39 13.75
C ALA A 585 12.76 -15.36 14.66
N VAL A 586 11.92 -15.83 15.58
CA VAL A 586 11.31 -15.03 16.65
C VAL A 586 11.75 -15.62 17.98
N THR A 587 12.34 -14.79 18.85
CA THR A 587 12.82 -15.22 20.18
C THR A 587 12.25 -14.32 21.25
N ALA A 588 11.48 -14.87 22.19
CA ALA A 588 11.13 -14.16 23.42
C ALA A 588 12.35 -14.10 24.35
N LEU A 589 12.69 -12.87 24.74
CA LEU A 589 13.84 -12.50 25.58
C LEU A 589 13.41 -12.35 27.05
N TYR A 590 12.17 -11.89 27.30
CA TYR A 590 11.49 -11.96 28.58
C TYR A 590 9.96 -11.86 28.37
N GLY A 591 9.18 -12.04 29.44
CA GLY A 591 7.72 -11.97 29.40
C GLY A 591 7.05 -13.29 29.00
N ALA A 592 7.75 -14.11 28.20
CA ALA A 592 7.30 -15.44 27.81
C ALA A 592 8.46 -16.45 27.67
N ASP A 593 8.32 -17.62 28.30
CA ASP A 593 9.23 -18.77 28.12
C ASP A 593 8.80 -19.71 26.98
N LYS A 594 7.60 -19.48 26.43
CA LYS A 594 6.95 -20.28 25.39
C LYS A 594 6.21 -19.35 24.45
N LEU A 595 6.18 -19.72 23.17
CA LEU A 595 5.45 -19.00 22.14
C LEU A 595 4.16 -19.72 21.78
N THR A 596 3.25 -19.00 21.12
CA THR A 596 2.03 -19.53 20.53
C THR A 596 1.93 -19.06 19.08
N VAL A 597 1.62 -19.96 18.15
CA VAL A 597 1.16 -19.56 16.82
C VAL A 597 -0.37 -19.49 16.88
N TYR A 598 -0.90 -18.29 17.03
CA TYR A 598 -2.33 -17.99 17.01
C TYR A 598 -2.83 -17.93 15.57
N ARG A 599 -3.90 -18.66 15.28
CA ARG A 599 -4.46 -18.78 13.92
C ARG A 599 -5.95 -18.46 14.00
N PRO A 600 -6.35 -17.23 13.65
CA PRO A 600 -7.75 -16.83 13.72
C PRO A 600 -8.59 -17.59 12.70
N ALA A 601 -9.89 -17.74 12.98
CA ALA A 601 -10.86 -18.39 12.08
C ALA A 601 -11.10 -17.59 10.79
N ILE A 602 -11.02 -16.26 10.90
CA ILE A 602 -11.30 -15.30 9.84
C ILE A 602 -9.98 -14.57 9.55
N PRO A 603 -9.67 -14.25 8.28
CA PRO A 603 -8.42 -13.56 7.96
C PRO A 603 -8.29 -12.25 8.74
N PRO A 604 -7.20 -12.03 9.50
CA PRO A 604 -7.13 -10.91 10.47
C PRO A 604 -6.81 -9.56 9.81
N ILE A 605 -6.30 -9.56 8.58
CA ILE A 605 -5.90 -8.34 7.90
C ILE A 605 -7.12 -7.75 7.19
N VAL A 606 -7.48 -6.53 7.55
CA VAL A 606 -8.75 -5.90 7.17
C VAL A 606 -8.55 -4.57 6.49
N VAL A 607 -9.52 -4.20 5.64
CA VAL A 607 -9.64 -2.84 5.12
C VAL A 607 -10.13 -1.94 6.27
N ARG A 608 -9.39 -0.87 6.58
CA ARG A 608 -9.77 0.08 7.65
C ARG A 608 -11.11 0.73 7.31
N LYS A 609 -12.03 0.73 8.27
CA LYS A 609 -13.34 1.39 8.22
C LYS A 609 -13.69 1.93 9.60
N ALA A 610 -14.59 2.92 9.65
CA ALA A 610 -15.10 3.44 10.92
C ALA A 610 -15.93 2.41 11.69
N HIS A 611 -16.70 1.57 10.97
CA HIS A 611 -17.58 0.56 11.55
C HIS A 611 -17.64 -0.70 10.68
N GLY A 612 -18.05 -1.82 11.29
CA GLY A 612 -18.30 -3.09 10.60
C GLY A 612 -19.47 -3.05 9.60
N PRO A 613 -19.67 -4.11 8.80
CA PRO A 613 -18.88 -5.34 8.76
C PRO A 613 -17.47 -5.13 8.19
N TRP A 614 -16.49 -5.78 8.82
CA TRP A 614 -15.09 -5.75 8.40
C TRP A 614 -14.89 -6.48 7.07
N LEU A 615 -14.05 -5.93 6.21
CA LEU A 615 -13.69 -6.52 4.93
C LEU A 615 -12.28 -7.10 5.04
N HIS A 616 -12.15 -8.42 4.99
CA HIS A 616 -10.86 -9.09 5.19
C HIS A 616 -10.16 -9.32 3.87
N SER A 617 -8.85 -9.12 3.84
CA SER A 617 -8.07 -9.08 2.60
C SER A 617 -6.95 -10.10 2.50
N LEU A 618 -6.36 -10.53 3.61
CA LEU A 618 -5.20 -11.42 3.63
C LEU A 618 -5.21 -12.25 4.91
N TYR A 619 -4.85 -13.53 4.79
CA TYR A 619 -4.67 -14.39 5.96
C TYR A 619 -3.25 -14.29 6.53
N ALA A 620 -3.13 -14.18 7.85
CA ALA A 620 -1.87 -14.20 8.57
C ALA A 620 -2.02 -14.99 9.88
N ASP A 621 -1.00 -15.77 10.21
CA ASP A 621 -0.81 -16.31 11.56
C ASP A 621 -0.16 -15.20 12.43
N GLU A 622 -0.36 -15.26 13.75
CA GLU A 622 0.26 -14.33 14.71
C GLU A 622 1.11 -15.13 15.71
N ILE A 623 2.39 -14.80 15.85
CA ILE A 623 3.26 -15.39 16.87
C ILE A 623 3.20 -14.51 18.11
N CYS A 624 2.74 -15.11 19.20
CA CYS A 624 2.52 -14.45 20.48
C CYS A 624 3.35 -15.09 21.60
N GLY A 625 3.73 -14.30 22.60
CA GLY A 625 4.21 -14.78 23.89
C GLY A 625 3.02 -15.06 24.79
N HIS A 626 2.37 -14.00 25.26
CA HIS A 626 1.07 -14.07 25.91
C HIS A 626 -0.05 -14.07 24.86
N CYS A 627 -1.00 -15.01 24.93
CA CYS A 627 -2.14 -15.05 24.01
C CYS A 627 -3.41 -15.45 24.77
N ASN A 628 -4.27 -14.47 25.05
CA ASN A 628 -5.59 -14.68 25.60
C ASN A 628 -6.65 -14.19 24.60
N THR A 629 -7.57 -15.08 24.22
CA THR A 629 -8.71 -14.79 23.32
C THR A 629 -10.06 -14.96 24.03
N GLU A 630 -10.03 -15.11 25.35
CA GLU A 630 -11.21 -15.09 26.19
C GLU A 630 -11.52 -13.68 26.66
N ASN A 631 -12.82 -13.40 26.81
CA ASN A 631 -13.32 -12.13 27.31
C ASN A 631 -12.85 -11.91 28.75
N GLN A 632 -12.19 -10.78 29.00
CA GLN A 632 -11.62 -10.45 30.30
C GLN A 632 -11.83 -8.98 30.66
N ARG A 633 -12.15 -8.73 31.93
CA ARG A 633 -12.24 -7.38 32.51
C ARG A 633 -10.92 -7.03 33.15
N LEU A 634 -10.33 -5.90 32.76
CA LEU A 634 -9.08 -5.39 33.33
C LEU A 634 -9.31 -4.04 34.02
N MET A 635 -8.70 -3.88 35.19
CA MET A 635 -8.80 -2.66 36.01
C MET A 635 -7.65 -1.69 35.68
N PRO A 636 -7.82 -0.36 35.91
CA PRO A 636 -6.73 0.60 35.81
C PRO A 636 -5.50 0.18 36.64
N GLY A 637 -4.31 0.37 36.07
CA GLY A 637 -3.03 -0.04 36.65
C GLY A 637 -2.65 -1.50 36.37
N ALA A 638 -3.55 -2.33 35.83
CA ALA A 638 -3.20 -3.68 35.40
C ALA A 638 -2.20 -3.63 34.23
N VAL A 639 -1.12 -4.42 34.34
CA VAL A 639 -0.19 -4.65 33.23
C VAL A 639 -0.81 -5.74 32.35
N ALA A 640 -1.23 -5.37 31.15
CA ALA A 640 -1.83 -6.31 30.21
C ALA A 640 -0.77 -7.25 29.61
N PHE A 641 0.41 -6.71 29.30
CA PHE A 641 1.60 -7.46 28.93
C PHE A 641 2.87 -6.61 29.12
N ASP A 642 4.00 -7.28 29.27
CA ASP A 642 5.34 -6.71 29.45
C ASP A 642 6.36 -7.69 28.88
N ASP A 643 6.70 -7.49 27.61
CA ASP A 643 7.40 -8.46 26.78
C ASP A 643 8.64 -7.86 26.15
N GLY A 644 9.65 -8.69 25.91
CA GLY A 644 10.82 -8.35 25.13
C GLY A 644 11.11 -9.48 24.15
N PHE A 645 11.33 -9.15 22.88
CA PHE A 645 11.55 -10.15 21.84
C PHE A 645 12.52 -9.68 20.75
N ALA A 646 13.17 -10.65 20.11
CA ALA A 646 14.01 -10.45 18.94
C ALA A 646 13.33 -11.06 17.71
N VAL A 647 13.35 -10.32 16.59
CA VAL A 647 13.03 -10.85 15.27
C VAL A 647 14.27 -10.78 14.40
N THR A 648 14.69 -11.92 13.86
CA THR A 648 15.90 -12.05 13.06
C THR A 648 15.55 -12.53 11.67
N ALA A 649 15.88 -11.75 10.64
CA ALA A 649 15.67 -12.06 9.23
C ALA A 649 16.75 -13.01 8.69
N ALA A 650 16.94 -14.14 9.36
CA ALA A 650 17.86 -15.20 8.96
C ALA A 650 17.43 -16.55 9.54
N LYS A 651 18.02 -17.62 9.01
CA LYS A 651 17.97 -18.92 9.66
C LYS A 651 18.85 -18.90 10.90
N LEU A 652 18.21 -18.99 12.06
CA LEU A 652 18.87 -19.08 13.36
C LEU A 652 18.35 -20.34 14.06
N ALA A 653 19.11 -21.45 14.02
CA ALA A 653 18.62 -22.75 14.50
C ALA A 653 18.46 -22.82 16.01
N GLU A 654 19.32 -22.10 16.73
CA GLU A 654 19.31 -21.94 18.17
C GLU A 654 19.23 -20.44 18.47
N PRO A 655 18.54 -20.02 19.54
CA PRO A 655 18.48 -18.61 19.89
C PRO A 655 19.90 -18.05 20.12
N ALA A 656 20.10 -16.80 19.70
CA ALA A 656 21.24 -16.00 20.13
C ALA A 656 21.32 -15.98 21.66
N LYS A 657 22.52 -15.87 22.22
CA LYS A 657 22.66 -15.72 23.67
C LYS A 657 22.14 -14.36 24.08
N PHE A 658 21.40 -14.33 25.18
CA PHE A 658 20.90 -13.09 25.74
C PHE A 658 20.78 -13.17 27.26
N ARG A 659 20.70 -12.01 27.91
CA ARG A 659 20.37 -11.86 29.32
C ARG A 659 19.41 -10.70 29.48
N ALA A 660 18.30 -10.95 30.18
CA ALA A 660 17.32 -9.91 30.50
C ALA A 660 17.27 -9.64 32.01
N GLU A 661 17.15 -8.37 32.38
CA GLU A 661 16.85 -7.91 33.74
C GLU A 661 15.58 -7.06 33.72
N THR A 662 14.57 -7.49 34.47
CA THR A 662 13.20 -6.93 34.41
C THR A 662 12.71 -6.42 35.77
N ALA A 663 13.61 -6.21 36.73
CA ALA A 663 13.25 -5.71 38.05
C ALA A 663 12.69 -4.28 37.97
N GLY A 664 11.51 -4.07 38.56
CA GLY A 664 10.84 -2.76 38.55
C GLY A 664 10.35 -2.37 37.16
N ALA A 665 10.54 -1.11 36.78
CA ALA A 665 10.08 -0.56 35.50
C ALA A 665 11.19 -0.36 34.45
N LEU A 666 12.44 -0.66 34.80
CA LEU A 666 13.56 -0.65 33.87
C LEU A 666 13.67 -2.02 33.18
N ARG A 667 13.85 -2.04 31.87
CA ARG A 667 14.12 -3.27 31.11
C ARG A 667 15.53 -3.18 30.56
N ARG A 668 16.36 -4.17 30.86
CA ARG A 668 17.72 -4.30 30.35
C ARG A 668 17.84 -5.61 29.59
N VAL A 669 18.28 -5.56 28.34
CA VAL A 669 18.51 -6.75 27.52
C VAL A 669 19.90 -6.68 26.90
N GLU A 670 20.76 -7.62 27.27
CA GLU A 670 22.02 -7.91 26.61
C GLU A 670 21.79 -9.00 25.57
N TYR A 671 22.19 -8.78 24.32
CA TYR A 671 21.96 -9.68 23.19
C TYR A 671 23.26 -9.88 22.40
N GLU A 672 23.73 -11.12 22.28
CA GLU A 672 24.92 -11.48 21.50
C GLU A 672 24.52 -11.83 20.06
N SER A 673 24.90 -10.98 19.11
CA SER A 673 24.88 -11.33 17.68
C SER A 673 26.22 -11.94 17.27
N ASP A 674 26.32 -12.40 16.03
CA ASP A 674 27.53 -13.04 15.50
C ASP A 674 28.75 -12.09 15.54
N ASP A 675 28.53 -10.78 15.38
CA ASP A 675 29.58 -9.77 15.22
C ASP A 675 29.89 -8.97 16.49
N ALA A 676 28.93 -8.86 17.41
CA ALA A 676 29.05 -8.05 18.63
C ALA A 676 27.94 -8.37 19.65
N ALA A 677 28.15 -7.94 20.89
CA ALA A 677 27.10 -7.90 21.91
C ALA A 677 26.48 -6.50 21.99
N TYR A 678 25.18 -6.45 22.21
CA TYR A 678 24.41 -5.22 22.29
C TYR A 678 23.65 -5.14 23.60
N LEU A 679 23.48 -3.94 24.11
CA LEU A 679 22.73 -3.67 25.33
C LEU A 679 21.64 -2.66 25.02
N LEU A 680 20.38 -3.11 25.10
CA LEU A 680 19.20 -2.25 25.00
C LEU A 680 18.63 -2.02 26.40
N ILE A 681 18.44 -0.76 26.77
CA ILE A 681 17.81 -0.38 28.04
C ILE A 681 16.62 0.52 27.77
N ALA A 682 15.48 0.23 28.40
CA ALA A 682 14.26 1.02 28.32
C ALA A 682 13.74 1.37 29.72
N ASN A 683 13.36 2.63 29.91
CA ASN A 683 12.69 3.08 31.13
C ASN A 683 11.18 3.12 30.91
N PHE A 684 10.46 2.09 31.37
CA PHE A 684 9.00 2.08 31.38
C PHE A 684 8.39 2.60 32.68
N GLY A 685 9.19 3.23 33.55
CA GLY A 685 8.75 3.88 34.79
C GLY A 685 8.23 5.30 34.58
N ASP A 686 7.90 5.97 35.67
CA ASP A 686 7.42 7.37 35.65
C ASP A 686 8.47 8.35 36.21
N GLU A 687 9.66 7.86 36.58
CA GLU A 687 10.80 8.66 37.05
C GLU A 687 12.01 8.46 36.14
N THR A 688 12.84 9.50 35.98
CA THR A 688 14.12 9.43 35.27
C THR A 688 15.06 8.43 35.93
N SER A 689 15.79 7.66 35.13
CA SER A 689 16.74 6.66 35.59
C SER A 689 18.10 6.80 34.91
N THR A 690 19.20 6.58 35.63
CA THR A 690 20.57 6.57 35.07
C THR A 690 21.20 5.21 35.33
N PRO A 691 20.82 4.17 34.57
CA PRO A 691 21.32 2.82 34.82
C PRO A 691 22.82 2.72 34.52
N PRO A 692 23.59 1.96 35.31
CA PRO A 692 25.01 1.78 35.05
C PRO A 692 25.23 1.04 33.72
N LEU A 693 26.15 1.58 32.90
CA LEU A 693 26.59 0.97 31.66
C LEU A 693 27.87 0.14 31.90
N PRO A 694 28.04 -1.01 31.23
CA PRO A 694 29.28 -1.78 31.30
C PRO A 694 30.50 -0.94 30.89
N ALA A 695 31.64 -1.19 31.53
CA ALA A 695 32.89 -0.53 31.15
C ALA A 695 33.25 -0.86 29.69
N GLY A 696 33.54 0.16 28.89
CA GLY A 696 33.84 0.01 27.46
C GLY A 696 32.63 0.04 26.52
N ALA A 697 31.40 0.06 27.06
CA ALA A 697 30.19 0.14 26.25
C ALA A 697 30.18 1.44 25.41
N LYS A 698 29.97 1.30 24.10
CA LYS A 698 29.83 2.40 23.14
C LYS A 698 28.35 2.70 22.94
N LEU A 699 27.91 3.88 23.35
CA LEU A 699 26.57 4.38 23.06
C LEU A 699 26.38 4.54 21.54
N LEU A 700 25.38 3.86 20.98
CA LEU A 700 24.99 3.97 19.58
C LEU A 700 23.88 5.01 19.39
N ALA A 701 22.88 4.99 20.28
CA ALA A 701 21.73 5.91 20.25
C ALA A 701 21.07 6.04 21.64
N GLY A 702 20.35 7.15 21.84
CA GLY A 702 19.65 7.48 23.09
C GLY A 702 20.51 8.28 24.07
N SER A 703 20.06 8.36 25.33
CA SER A 703 20.74 9.08 26.42
C SER A 703 20.97 8.17 27.62
N PRO A 704 22.12 8.23 28.31
CA PRO A 704 22.34 7.54 29.59
C PRO A 704 21.39 8.01 30.72
N GLU A 705 20.90 9.25 30.64
CA GLU A 705 19.81 9.75 31.47
C GLU A 705 18.49 9.40 30.76
N LEU A 706 17.85 8.33 31.22
CA LEU A 706 16.62 7.78 30.64
C LEU A 706 15.40 8.41 31.31
N GLU A 707 14.83 9.40 30.64
CA GLU A 707 13.49 9.92 30.95
C GLU A 707 12.41 8.82 30.86
N PRO A 708 11.22 9.01 31.49
CA PRO A 708 10.09 8.10 31.33
C PRO A 708 9.76 7.82 29.85
N GLY A 709 9.75 6.54 29.46
CA GLY A 709 9.53 6.10 28.08
C GLY A 709 10.76 6.14 27.18
N ALA A 710 11.90 6.67 27.65
CA ALA A 710 13.13 6.73 26.87
C ALA A 710 13.87 5.38 26.83
N ALA A 711 14.73 5.25 25.82
CA ALA A 711 15.60 4.11 25.66
C ALA A 711 17.01 4.51 25.20
N LEU A 712 17.97 3.61 25.41
CA LEU A 712 19.32 3.71 24.87
C LEU A 712 19.76 2.35 24.32
N LEU A 713 20.64 2.40 23.33
CA LEU A 713 21.30 1.23 22.75
C LEU A 713 22.81 1.40 22.80
N CYS A 714 23.52 0.42 23.34
CA CYS A 714 24.97 0.34 23.34
C CYS A 714 25.47 -0.90 22.60
N MET A 715 26.67 -0.80 22.05
CA MET A 715 27.51 -1.94 21.66
C MET A 715 28.51 -2.21 22.80
N LEU A 716 28.66 -3.47 23.20
CA LEU A 716 29.49 -3.90 24.33
C LEU A 716 30.90 -4.32 23.92
#